data_AF-A0AAD2GWM9-F1
#
_entry.id   AF-A0AAD2GWM9-F1
#
_cell.length_a   1.000
_cell.length_b   1.000
_cell.length_c   1.000
_cell.angle_alpha   90.00
_cell.angle_beta   90.00
_cell.angle_gamma   90.00
#
_symmetry.space_group_name_H-M   'P 1'
#
loop_
_entity.id
_entity.type
_entity.pdbx_description
1 polymer ?
#
loop_
_entity_poly.entity_id
_entity_poly.type
_entity_poly.pdbx_seq_one_letter_code
_entity_poly.pdbx_strand_id
1 'polypeptide(L)'
;MYDKPNLECQDGERLGLREKAGMGLAGTERRRGGGGRRRVVRWGFVTVAVCLLVSAAMSRAMWSVLRPQSRPAANYARPGQSDQAHGAPFNRTPDVQFDKYSLIIKGERVFLHSAELHPFRLPVPTLWRDVLLKFKAAGLNAVSIYTHMGVHNPARDVLDFGAPLGAGEDGGWKSLQGFLSICKEVGLWVVVRPGPYINAETSAGGIAHWITTEVAGPLRTNASDWEDAWRPYVAGISAEVRAWQVDRGGPVIAVQIDNEYTQTPAGHGEYYESLMAAFREAGIVVPLTYNDPNPGENFINGTGGVDLYGMDSYPQRFDCSNPTVWRPVVETYRTYHERVNPSQPWYIPEFQAGSFDAWGPSAPGYSPACYDLTNHEFMSVFNLQLWASNAKMINYYMGYGGTSWGGLPFPGVYTSYDYGASLTESRALTRKFDELKLEGIFIRSTPDFAKTDWIADSGISTNSDVVATYLRNPDTGSGFYVLRQKNSVSTETVHTSLHITLSSLSKELDIPLVAPAVTLGGRQSKVVVTDYKFGSSHMAYSAASVFFAGKVGGRDVLFLYGRSDQVHEAAIRFEGVSNPWFAPAHDTPLLETDLGTVVTFYSTSDGLVTVWDSDTQLILFGSEEWVGREWWAPQLAGTNETVLVGGPYLVRSASYEDRVLELTGDLDVDRETRLLLIGPSDVRRVRWNGMDVVADAGVASVRALTLVPRLQKQSPAIPDLGSLEWFYHDSLPEISSEYDDTNWVTADRTETNIPEKMWYGDGRVLYGCDYGFCENVVLWRGHFDAVGDERSVNVSINGGQAFAASVWLNDVFLGTSYGNSTNNLNILEETDDAFVFPAGAMKLGANVLTIVQDNMGLNETEGDDADTSKNPRGIRGFALFDGEGALLEGRWRDWKVQGKVGGYQGFPDKLRSVFNEGGLYGERLGWHLPGFAGFDTWTRPSEQGLLAMDQPGVGFFLTHFDLDISEFLDVHLSFEFDDAGADRQPYRAFLFVNGWMMGERVANLGPQSKFPVQAGILDYQGTNTLAVAFWNMEPVPIGTRIKLVIDGVWDSALGRVPVEGLGKEGYAWTASRDVL
;
A
#
# COMPACT_ATOMS: atom_id res chain seq x y z
N MET A 1 -2.44 -1.82 -16.91
CA MET A 1 -1.31 -0.86 -17.08
C MET A 1 -0.11 -1.57 -17.75
N TYR A 2 -0.14 -1.81 -19.07
CA TYR A 2 0.90 -2.62 -19.75
C TYR A 2 1.30 -2.07 -21.12
N ASP A 3 2.60 -1.78 -21.30
CA ASP A 3 3.16 -1.40 -22.59
C ASP A 3 4.43 -2.21 -22.87
N LYS A 4 4.44 -2.99 -23.97
CA LYS A 4 5.49 -3.99 -24.25
C LYS A 4 6.65 -3.33 -25.01
N PRO A 5 7.88 -3.28 -24.46
CA PRO A 5 9.00 -2.64 -25.13
C PRO A 5 9.50 -3.46 -26.33
N ASN A 6 9.15 -3.03 -27.54
CA ASN A 6 9.81 -3.50 -28.75
C ASN A 6 11.27 -3.01 -28.77
N LEU A 7 12.23 -3.94 -28.80
CA LEU A 7 13.65 -3.64 -29.04
C LEU A 7 14.17 -4.49 -30.19
N GLU A 8 14.68 -3.83 -31.23
CA GLU A 8 15.32 -4.48 -32.37
C GLU A 8 16.74 -4.95 -31.98
N CYS A 9 17.04 -6.23 -32.20
CA CYS A 9 18.41 -6.72 -32.06
C CYS A 9 19.31 -6.18 -33.17
N GLN A 10 20.45 -5.57 -32.81
CA GLN A 10 21.58 -5.39 -33.72
C GLN A 10 22.71 -6.36 -33.35
N ASP A 11 23.15 -7.16 -34.32
CA ASP A 11 24.27 -8.11 -34.20
C ASP A 11 25.61 -7.41 -33.97
N GLY A 12 26.51 -8.05 -33.19
CA GLY A 12 27.71 -7.40 -32.66
C GLY A 12 28.97 -8.23 -32.42
N GLU A 13 29.25 -9.26 -33.23
CA GLU A 13 30.58 -9.93 -33.34
C GLU A 13 31.10 -10.78 -32.13
N ARG A 14 31.93 -11.84 -32.27
CA ARG A 14 32.29 -12.77 -33.37
C ARG A 14 33.10 -14.00 -32.86
N LEU A 15 33.31 -14.98 -33.76
CA LEU A 15 34.31 -16.09 -33.74
C LEU A 15 34.06 -17.26 -32.75
N GLY A 16 34.19 -18.54 -33.15
CA GLY A 16 34.36 -19.09 -34.51
C GLY A 16 34.85 -20.56 -34.59
N LEU A 17 34.89 -21.10 -35.82
CA LEU A 17 35.43 -22.43 -36.25
C LEU A 17 34.53 -23.65 -35.91
N ARG A 18 34.28 -24.63 -36.81
CA ARG A 18 35.03 -25.10 -37.99
C ARG A 18 34.16 -25.50 -39.21
N GLU A 19 34.76 -25.31 -40.40
CA GLU A 19 34.77 -26.12 -41.65
C GLU A 19 33.69 -27.21 -41.89
N LYS A 20 33.15 -27.38 -43.12
CA LYS A 20 33.91 -27.75 -44.34
C LYS A 20 33.21 -27.47 -45.70
N ALA A 21 34.06 -27.13 -46.69
CA ALA A 21 34.05 -27.49 -48.12
C ALA A 21 32.88 -27.10 -49.06
N GLY A 22 33.24 -26.44 -50.19
CA GLY A 22 32.36 -26.23 -51.36
C GLY A 22 32.87 -25.16 -52.33
N MET A 23 33.60 -25.55 -53.39
CA MET A 23 34.11 -24.63 -54.44
C MET A 23 33.11 -24.50 -55.61
N GLY A 24 33.10 -23.38 -56.35
CA GLY A 24 32.39 -23.35 -57.65
C GLY A 24 32.05 -22.00 -58.31
N LEU A 25 33.07 -21.19 -58.66
CA LEU A 25 33.00 -19.93 -59.41
C LEU A 25 31.87 -19.75 -60.48
N ALA A 26 31.15 -18.63 -60.36
CA ALA A 26 30.71 -17.68 -61.39
C ALA A 26 30.29 -18.16 -62.82
N GLY A 27 29.01 -17.94 -63.17
CA GLY A 27 28.48 -18.00 -64.55
C GLY A 27 27.74 -16.71 -64.92
N THR A 28 28.06 -16.11 -66.07
CA THR A 28 27.68 -14.74 -66.47
C THR A 28 26.25 -14.54 -66.98
N GLU A 29 25.81 -13.28 -66.88
CA GLU A 29 24.61 -12.64 -67.43
C GLU A 29 23.92 -13.26 -68.67
N ARG A 30 22.59 -13.05 -68.78
CA ARG A 30 22.05 -12.22 -69.90
C ARG A 30 20.61 -11.69 -69.73
N ARG A 31 20.52 -10.35 -69.83
CA ARG A 31 19.47 -9.55 -70.51
C ARG A 31 17.98 -9.64 -70.09
N ARG A 32 17.53 -8.51 -69.54
CA ARG A 32 16.37 -7.68 -69.97
C ARG A 32 15.00 -8.37 -70.21
N GLY A 33 13.99 -7.90 -69.48
CA GLY A 33 12.76 -7.42 -70.15
C GLY A 33 11.44 -7.43 -69.38
N GLY A 34 11.06 -6.30 -68.77
CA GLY A 34 9.66 -5.89 -68.59
C GLY A 34 8.85 -6.55 -67.45
N GLY A 35 8.53 -5.76 -66.41
CA GLY A 35 7.62 -6.20 -65.34
C GLY A 35 6.96 -5.07 -64.51
N GLY A 36 7.28 -3.80 -64.77
CA GLY A 36 6.79 -2.68 -63.96
C GLY A 36 5.34 -2.29 -64.26
N ARG A 37 4.39 -2.73 -63.43
CA ARG A 37 3.01 -2.19 -63.39
C ARG A 37 2.66 -1.64 -62.01
N ARG A 38 2.79 -0.32 -61.84
CA ARG A 38 1.88 0.46 -61.00
C ARG A 38 0.51 0.50 -61.68
N ARG A 39 -0.56 0.26 -60.92
CA ARG A 39 -1.94 0.79 -61.02
C ARG A 39 -2.85 -0.13 -60.17
N VAL A 40 -3.83 0.33 -59.38
CA VAL A 40 -4.59 1.60 -59.36
C VAL A 40 -5.37 1.85 -60.67
N VAL A 41 -6.44 1.08 -60.87
CA VAL A 41 -7.57 1.45 -61.73
C VAL A 41 -8.85 1.12 -60.99
N ARG A 42 -9.60 2.15 -60.55
CA ARG A 42 -11.05 2.03 -60.34
C ARG A 42 -11.70 1.75 -61.69
N TRP A 43 -12.66 0.83 -61.75
CA TRP A 43 -13.68 0.89 -62.79
C TRP A 43 -14.53 2.15 -62.59
N GLY A 44 -15.11 2.69 -63.66
CA GLY A 44 -16.04 3.81 -63.58
C GLY A 44 -16.81 4.03 -64.87
N PHE A 45 -17.99 4.64 -64.74
CA PHE A 45 -18.80 5.30 -65.77
C PHE A 45 -19.52 6.45 -65.04
N VAL A 46 -19.31 7.74 -65.35
CA VAL A 46 -19.74 8.55 -66.52
C VAL A 46 -21.04 9.35 -66.26
N THR A 47 -20.84 10.55 -65.70
CA THR A 47 -21.28 11.87 -66.23
C THR A 47 -22.75 12.34 -66.15
N VAL A 48 -22.90 13.70 -66.16
CA VAL A 48 -24.13 14.55 -66.27
C VAL A 48 -24.79 14.85 -64.91
N ALA A 49 -25.10 16.10 -64.47
CA ALA A 49 -24.97 17.49 -64.99
C ALA A 49 -24.42 18.41 -63.84
N VAL A 50 -23.74 19.56 -63.97
CA VAL A 50 -23.60 20.69 -64.95
C VAL A 50 -24.32 21.99 -64.50
N CYS A 51 -23.60 23.13 -64.60
CA CYS A 51 -23.97 24.55 -64.41
C CYS A 51 -24.02 25.19 -62.99
N LEU A 52 -23.79 26.51 -62.78
CA LEU A 52 -22.79 27.50 -63.30
C LEU A 52 -23.06 28.94 -62.76
N LEU A 53 -22.02 29.83 -62.70
CA LEU A 53 -22.08 31.34 -62.74
C LEU A 53 -22.68 32.08 -61.48
N VAL A 54 -22.40 33.37 -61.12
CA VAL A 54 -21.39 34.39 -61.51
C VAL A 54 -21.15 35.52 -60.45
N SER A 55 -20.16 36.39 -60.72
CA SER A 55 -19.69 37.66 -60.10
C SER A 55 -20.72 38.82 -59.93
N ALA A 56 -20.41 40.07 -59.50
CA ALA A 56 -19.51 40.67 -58.48
C ALA A 56 -19.60 42.24 -58.45
N ALA A 57 -19.05 42.86 -57.39
CA ALA A 57 -18.37 44.19 -57.32
C ALA A 57 -19.15 45.55 -57.34
N MET A 58 -18.47 46.57 -56.77
CA MET A 58 -18.69 48.04 -56.82
C MET A 58 -19.87 48.65 -56.01
N SER A 59 -19.91 49.92 -55.56
CA SER A 59 -18.97 51.07 -55.32
C SER A 59 -19.81 52.27 -54.76
N ARG A 60 -19.35 53.42 -54.21
CA ARG A 60 -18.12 53.99 -53.57
C ARG A 60 -18.47 55.44 -53.11
N ALA A 61 -18.07 55.92 -51.91
CA ALA A 61 -17.80 57.36 -51.60
C ALA A 61 -17.41 57.63 -50.12
N MET A 62 -16.84 58.82 -49.83
CA MET A 62 -16.48 59.36 -48.50
C MET A 62 -17.08 60.77 -48.32
N TRP A 63 -17.13 61.30 -47.09
CA TRP A 63 -16.56 62.63 -46.73
C TRP A 63 -16.50 62.83 -45.19
N SER A 64 -16.19 64.04 -44.71
CA SER A 64 -15.32 64.28 -43.54
C SER A 64 -15.94 64.82 -42.23
N VAL A 65 -15.32 64.39 -41.12
CA VAL A 65 -15.02 65.15 -39.87
C VAL A 65 -16.15 65.95 -39.19
N LEU A 66 -16.63 65.47 -38.02
CA LEU A 66 -16.68 66.21 -36.73
C LEU A 66 -17.18 65.33 -35.55
N ARG A 67 -16.66 65.58 -34.34
CA ARG A 67 -17.30 65.32 -33.03
C ARG A 67 -17.94 66.67 -32.56
N PRO A 68 -18.87 66.75 -31.56
CA PRO A 68 -19.18 65.77 -30.51
C PRO A 68 -20.69 65.62 -30.11
N GLN A 69 -20.90 64.91 -28.98
CA GLN A 69 -21.97 65.02 -27.97
C GLN A 69 -23.29 64.17 -28.03
N SER A 70 -23.57 63.61 -26.82
CA SER A 70 -24.85 63.28 -26.17
C SER A 70 -25.83 62.23 -26.75
N ARG A 71 -25.78 61.02 -26.13
CA ARG A 71 -26.87 60.15 -25.61
C ARG A 71 -28.18 60.01 -26.43
N PRO A 72 -28.57 58.77 -26.76
CA PRO A 72 -29.57 58.04 -25.93
C PRO A 72 -28.96 56.77 -25.28
N ALA A 73 -29.32 56.39 -24.05
CA ALA A 73 -30.55 55.72 -23.57
C ALA A 73 -30.48 54.18 -23.66
N ALA A 74 -30.84 53.50 -22.57
CA ALA A 74 -30.43 52.13 -22.29
C ALA A 74 -31.26 51.04 -22.97
N ASN A 75 -30.61 49.90 -23.22
CA ASN A 75 -31.23 48.57 -23.17
C ASN A 75 -30.45 47.74 -22.14
N TYR A 76 -31.13 46.81 -21.46
CA TYR A 76 -30.54 46.04 -20.36
C TYR A 76 -29.50 45.04 -20.87
N ALA A 77 -28.28 45.11 -20.33
CA ALA A 77 -27.30 44.05 -20.47
C ALA A 77 -27.62 42.90 -19.50
N ARG A 78 -27.47 41.66 -19.95
CA ARG A 78 -27.16 40.52 -19.07
C ARG A 78 -25.62 40.40 -19.01
N PRO A 79 -25.02 40.05 -17.86
CA PRO A 79 -23.57 39.90 -17.77
C PRO A 79 -23.06 38.79 -18.71
N GLY A 80 -21.86 38.96 -19.25
CA GLY A 80 -21.13 37.84 -19.86
C GLY A 80 -20.62 36.90 -18.77
N GLN A 81 -20.41 35.63 -19.13
CA GLN A 81 -19.61 34.73 -18.30
C GLN A 81 -18.17 35.24 -18.31
N SER A 82 -17.69 35.65 -17.13
CA SER A 82 -16.27 35.92 -16.89
C SER A 82 -15.55 34.61 -16.63
N ASP A 83 -14.23 34.64 -16.71
CA ASP A 83 -13.38 33.63 -16.10
C ASP A 83 -13.77 33.43 -14.62
N GLN A 84 -13.94 32.17 -14.21
CA GLN A 84 -14.18 31.74 -12.84
C GLN A 84 -13.40 30.43 -12.62
N ALA A 85 -12.59 30.24 -11.56
CA ALA A 85 -12.10 31.24 -10.61
C ALA A 85 -10.80 30.75 -9.93
N HIS A 86 -9.70 30.57 -10.69
CA HIS A 86 -8.40 30.23 -10.11
C HIS A 86 -7.93 31.35 -9.15
N GLY A 87 -7.98 31.09 -7.84
CA GLY A 87 -7.71 32.07 -6.78
C GLY A 87 -8.91 32.49 -5.91
N ALA A 88 -10.08 31.86 -6.06
CA ALA A 88 -11.13 31.95 -5.03
C ALA A 88 -10.78 31.03 -3.83
N PRO A 89 -10.98 31.46 -2.57
CA PRO A 89 -10.81 30.58 -1.40
C PRO A 89 -11.85 29.44 -1.37
N PHE A 90 -11.54 28.37 -0.64
CA PHE A 90 -12.38 27.17 -0.57
C PHE A 90 -13.64 27.41 0.28
N ASN A 91 -14.72 27.90 -0.34
CA ASN A 91 -15.86 28.46 0.38
C ASN A 91 -16.83 27.44 1.06
N ARG A 92 -16.44 26.18 1.30
CA ARG A 92 -17.31 25.17 1.94
C ARG A 92 -17.12 25.02 3.45
N THR A 93 -15.90 25.15 3.97
CA THR A 93 -15.64 25.25 5.42
C THR A 93 -14.41 26.15 5.67
N PRO A 94 -14.43 27.08 6.65
CA PRO A 94 -13.27 27.88 7.00
C PRO A 94 -12.16 27.07 7.70
N ASP A 95 -12.47 25.85 8.14
CA ASP A 95 -11.58 25.02 8.96
C ASP A 95 -10.54 24.23 8.15
N VAL A 96 -10.76 24.07 6.85
CA VAL A 96 -9.74 23.66 5.87
C VAL A 96 -9.75 24.69 4.76
N GLN A 97 -8.62 25.33 4.55
CA GLN A 97 -8.33 26.20 3.42
C GLN A 97 -7.03 25.76 2.78
N PHE A 98 -6.69 26.31 1.62
CA PHE A 98 -5.41 26.10 0.96
C PHE A 98 -5.10 27.27 0.02
N ASP A 99 -3.82 27.43 -0.30
CA ASP A 99 -3.33 28.31 -1.37
C ASP A 99 -2.11 27.68 -2.05
N LYS A 100 -1.49 28.39 -2.99
CA LYS A 100 -0.31 27.94 -3.75
C LYS A 100 0.91 27.47 -2.92
N TYR A 101 0.89 27.59 -1.59
CA TYR A 101 1.94 27.11 -0.71
C TYR A 101 1.53 25.81 0.00
N SER A 102 0.41 25.79 0.72
CA SER A 102 0.10 24.72 1.70
C SER A 102 -1.37 24.63 2.07
N LEU A 103 -1.75 23.54 2.75
CA LEU A 103 -2.99 23.51 3.52
C LEU A 103 -2.93 24.55 4.65
N ILE A 104 -4.10 25.07 5.00
CA ILE A 104 -4.34 25.94 6.14
C ILE A 104 -5.47 25.28 6.95
N ILE A 105 -5.12 24.58 8.03
CA ILE A 105 -6.08 23.84 8.87
C ILE A 105 -6.30 24.64 10.15
N LYS A 106 -7.56 24.92 10.50
CA LYS A 106 -7.97 25.77 11.65
C LYS A 106 -7.29 27.15 11.69
N GLY A 107 -6.76 27.63 10.55
CA GLY A 107 -6.03 28.89 10.42
C GLY A 107 -4.50 28.78 10.45
N GLU A 108 -3.93 27.61 10.75
CA GLU A 108 -2.48 27.36 10.77
C GLU A 108 -2.01 26.67 9.49
N ARG A 109 -0.83 27.04 8.97
CA ARG A 109 -0.26 26.39 7.78
C ARG A 109 0.31 25.02 8.13
N VAL A 110 -0.03 24.03 7.31
CA VAL A 110 0.38 22.64 7.49
C VAL A 110 1.05 22.13 6.21
N PHE A 111 2.32 21.74 6.33
CA PHE A 111 2.90 20.74 5.43
C PHE A 111 2.22 19.41 5.79
N LEU A 112 1.42 18.84 4.89
CA LEU A 112 0.80 17.54 5.13
C LEU A 112 1.85 16.44 4.88
N HIS A 113 2.25 15.76 5.95
CA HIS A 113 3.27 14.72 5.93
C HIS A 113 2.63 13.44 6.48
N SER A 114 2.30 12.54 5.55
CA SER A 114 1.39 11.42 5.74
C SER A 114 2.03 10.11 5.24
N ALA A 115 1.49 8.99 5.70
CA ALA A 115 1.73 7.68 5.09
C ALA A 115 0.44 6.85 5.07
N GLU A 116 0.35 5.89 4.14
CA GLU A 116 -0.84 5.07 3.97
C GLU A 116 -0.88 3.91 4.98
N LEU A 117 -2.10 3.61 5.44
CA LEU A 117 -2.47 2.45 6.26
C LEU A 117 -3.86 1.97 5.81
N HIS A 118 -4.05 0.67 5.56
CA HIS A 118 -5.37 0.11 5.25
C HIS A 118 -5.96 -0.57 6.49
N PRO A 119 -7.01 -0.01 7.15
CA PRO A 119 -7.54 -0.56 8.40
C PRO A 119 -8.03 -2.01 8.24
N PHE A 120 -8.56 -2.36 7.06
CA PHE A 120 -9.02 -3.71 6.73
C PHE A 120 -7.89 -4.74 6.56
N ARG A 121 -6.65 -4.33 6.29
CA ARG A 121 -5.45 -5.22 6.27
C ARG A 121 -4.83 -5.44 7.65
N LEU A 122 -5.41 -4.85 8.70
CA LEU A 122 -5.07 -5.09 10.10
C LEU A 122 -6.36 -5.23 10.93
N PRO A 123 -7.04 -6.39 10.90
CA PRO A 123 -8.37 -6.58 11.50
C PRO A 123 -8.38 -6.63 13.05
N VAL A 124 -7.50 -5.88 13.72
CA VAL A 124 -7.34 -5.81 15.17
C VAL A 124 -7.35 -4.32 15.61
N PRO A 125 -8.49 -3.77 16.07
CA PRO A 125 -8.66 -2.33 16.30
C PRO A 125 -7.63 -1.69 17.24
N THR A 126 -7.20 -2.41 18.27
CA THR A 126 -6.19 -1.95 19.23
C THR A 126 -4.80 -1.81 18.61
N LEU A 127 -4.48 -2.57 17.56
CA LEU A 127 -3.23 -2.44 16.81
C LEU A 127 -3.24 -1.29 15.79
N TRP A 128 -4.41 -0.75 15.41
CA TRP A 128 -4.46 0.54 14.70
C TRP A 128 -3.78 1.63 15.53
N ARG A 129 -4.02 1.64 16.85
CA ARG A 129 -3.38 2.58 17.78
C ARG A 129 -1.86 2.40 17.85
N ASP A 130 -1.36 1.17 17.77
CA ASP A 130 0.08 0.88 17.70
C ASP A 130 0.73 1.53 16.47
N VAL A 131 0.17 1.27 15.28
CA VAL A 131 0.68 1.80 14.01
C VAL A 131 0.57 3.32 13.97
N LEU A 132 -0.56 3.89 14.38
CA LEU A 132 -0.77 5.34 14.42
C LEU A 132 0.16 6.05 15.42
N LEU A 133 0.46 5.44 16.58
CA LEU A 133 1.47 5.97 17.51
C LEU A 133 2.88 5.90 16.94
N LYS A 134 3.22 4.83 16.19
CA LYS A 134 4.50 4.74 15.45
C LYS A 134 4.60 5.84 14.39
N PHE A 135 3.56 6.04 13.57
CA PHE A 135 3.47 7.15 12.61
C PHE A 135 3.65 8.53 13.28
N LYS A 136 2.96 8.77 14.40
CA LYS A 136 3.10 10.01 15.20
C LYS A 136 4.50 10.19 15.78
N ALA A 137 5.19 9.09 16.16
CA ALA A 137 6.55 9.11 16.68
C ALA A 137 7.61 9.39 15.60
N ALA A 138 7.38 8.97 14.34
CA ALA A 138 8.14 9.45 13.17
C ALA A 138 7.83 10.93 12.85
N GLY A 139 6.82 11.53 13.46
CA GLY A 139 6.46 12.92 13.21
C GLY A 139 5.60 13.15 11.98
N LEU A 140 5.00 12.10 11.41
CA LEU A 140 3.84 12.24 10.56
C LEU A 140 2.76 13.04 11.31
N ASN A 141 2.04 13.89 10.57
CA ASN A 141 0.93 14.68 11.09
C ASN A 141 -0.42 14.27 10.51
N ALA A 142 -0.42 13.31 9.58
CA ALA A 142 -1.62 12.71 9.01
C ALA A 142 -1.42 11.23 8.68
N VAL A 143 -2.52 10.57 8.37
CA VAL A 143 -2.62 9.25 7.74
C VAL A 143 -3.58 9.35 6.57
N SER A 144 -3.35 8.54 5.53
CA SER A 144 -4.29 8.35 4.44
C SER A 144 -4.73 6.88 4.42
N ILE A 145 -6.01 6.64 4.12
CA ILE A 145 -6.64 5.32 4.24
C ILE A 145 -7.60 5.03 3.08
N TYR A 146 -7.49 3.85 2.48
CA TYR A 146 -8.60 3.26 1.71
C TYR A 146 -9.66 2.64 2.62
N THR A 147 -10.92 2.66 2.17
CA THR A 147 -12.00 1.81 2.71
C THR A 147 -12.56 0.91 1.61
N HIS A 148 -12.83 -0.36 1.94
CA HIS A 148 -13.08 -1.40 0.94
C HIS A 148 -14.58 -1.65 0.74
N MET A 149 -15.11 -1.37 -0.45
CA MET A 149 -16.54 -1.53 -0.74
C MET A 149 -17.03 -2.96 -0.51
N GLY A 150 -16.29 -3.98 -0.98
CA GLY A 150 -16.62 -5.39 -0.69
C GLY A 150 -16.62 -5.80 0.79
N VAL A 151 -15.92 -5.09 1.69
CA VAL A 151 -16.03 -5.32 3.14
C VAL A 151 -17.31 -4.69 3.71
N HIS A 152 -17.64 -3.48 3.28
CA HIS A 152 -18.73 -2.68 3.84
C HIS A 152 -20.08 -2.83 3.14
N ASN A 153 -20.10 -3.41 1.95
CA ASN A 153 -21.29 -3.69 1.15
C ASN A 153 -21.19 -5.10 0.52
N PRO A 154 -21.07 -6.17 1.33
CA PRO A 154 -20.75 -7.52 0.84
C PRO A 154 -21.86 -8.17 0.00
N ALA A 155 -23.09 -7.64 0.06
CA ALA A 155 -24.22 -8.03 -0.77
C ALA A 155 -25.08 -6.80 -1.10
N ARG A 156 -25.91 -6.89 -2.15
CA ARG A 156 -26.88 -5.84 -2.49
C ARG A 156 -27.74 -5.48 -1.27
N ASP A 157 -27.99 -4.19 -1.07
CA ASP A 157 -28.78 -3.60 0.02
C ASP A 157 -28.28 -3.88 1.45
N VAL A 158 -27.12 -4.53 1.63
CA VAL A 158 -26.47 -4.77 2.93
C VAL A 158 -25.35 -3.76 3.13
N LEU A 159 -25.33 -3.06 4.27
CA LEU A 159 -24.20 -2.25 4.72
C LEU A 159 -23.66 -2.78 6.06
N ASP A 160 -22.34 -2.89 6.20
CA ASP A 160 -21.68 -3.47 7.36
C ASP A 160 -20.42 -2.69 7.78
N PHE A 161 -20.55 -1.93 8.87
CA PHE A 161 -19.46 -1.22 9.55
C PHE A 161 -19.09 -1.89 10.89
N GLY A 162 -19.49 -3.15 11.08
CA GLY A 162 -19.26 -3.95 12.28
C GLY A 162 -20.24 -3.64 13.42
N ALA A 163 -20.30 -4.56 14.39
CA ALA A 163 -21.02 -4.34 15.64
C ALA A 163 -20.14 -3.55 16.65
N PRO A 164 -20.74 -2.79 17.60
CA PRO A 164 -20.02 -2.20 18.74
C PRO A 164 -19.31 -3.25 19.59
N LEU A 165 -18.05 -2.98 19.97
CA LEU A 165 -17.29 -3.80 20.91
C LEU A 165 -17.70 -3.48 22.36
N GLY A 166 -18.91 -3.88 22.72
CA GLY A 166 -19.44 -3.72 24.07
C GLY A 166 -19.75 -2.27 24.46
N ALA A 167 -19.67 -1.99 25.76
CA ALA A 167 -20.23 -0.77 26.37
C ALA A 167 -19.18 0.34 26.57
N GLY A 168 -18.59 0.82 25.47
CA GLY A 168 -17.69 1.98 25.50
C GLY A 168 -16.79 2.19 24.29
N GLU A 169 -16.69 1.21 23.38
CA GLU A 169 -15.77 1.25 22.24
C GLU A 169 -16.52 1.35 20.90
N ASP A 170 -16.08 2.29 20.06
CA ASP A 170 -16.73 2.69 18.80
C ASP A 170 -16.53 1.66 17.66
N GLY A 171 -17.02 0.43 17.84
CA GLY A 171 -17.11 -0.58 16.78
C GLY A 171 -15.95 -1.56 16.65
N GLY A 172 -16.23 -2.69 15.98
CA GLY A 172 -15.23 -3.71 15.63
C GLY A 172 -14.34 -3.33 14.45
N TRP A 173 -13.58 -4.30 13.91
CA TRP A 173 -12.57 -4.06 12.87
C TRP A 173 -13.09 -3.46 11.55
N LYS A 174 -14.39 -3.51 11.29
CA LYS A 174 -15.03 -2.84 10.13
C LYS A 174 -15.44 -1.39 10.41
N SER A 175 -15.21 -0.86 11.62
CA SER A 175 -15.67 0.48 11.97
C SER A 175 -14.69 1.56 11.57
N LEU A 176 -15.08 2.33 10.56
CA LEU A 176 -14.39 3.56 10.20
C LEU A 176 -14.47 4.59 11.34
N GLN A 177 -15.57 4.66 12.08
CA GLN A 177 -15.71 5.59 13.20
C GLN A 177 -14.73 5.27 14.34
N GLY A 178 -14.56 4.01 14.71
CA GLY A 178 -13.54 3.60 15.69
C GLY A 178 -12.12 3.97 15.25
N PHE A 179 -11.78 3.72 13.97
CA PHE A 179 -10.49 4.13 13.42
C PHE A 179 -10.27 5.65 13.47
N LEU A 180 -11.27 6.44 13.04
CA LEU A 180 -11.21 7.91 13.08
C LEU A 180 -11.18 8.47 14.51
N SER A 181 -11.80 7.77 15.48
CA SER A 181 -11.69 8.07 16.91
C SER A 181 -10.24 7.93 17.40
N ILE A 182 -9.58 6.82 17.07
CA ILE A 182 -8.16 6.61 17.41
C ILE A 182 -7.23 7.63 16.71
N CYS A 183 -7.45 7.96 15.44
CA CYS A 183 -6.67 9.01 14.74
C CYS A 183 -6.75 10.36 15.46
N LYS A 184 -7.96 10.74 15.91
CA LYS A 184 -8.20 11.97 16.67
C LYS A 184 -7.46 11.97 18.02
N GLU A 185 -7.49 10.86 18.75
CA GLU A 185 -6.82 10.73 20.05
C GLU A 185 -5.29 10.71 19.94
N VAL A 186 -4.73 10.12 18.89
CA VAL A 186 -3.29 10.15 18.57
C VAL A 186 -2.86 11.53 18.04
N GLY A 187 -3.82 12.35 17.57
CA GLY A 187 -3.56 13.68 17.02
C GLY A 187 -2.93 13.63 15.62
N LEU A 188 -3.53 12.83 14.74
CA LEU A 188 -3.24 12.77 13.30
C LEU A 188 -4.48 13.22 12.51
N TRP A 189 -4.27 14.01 11.45
CA TRP A 189 -5.30 14.28 10.45
C TRP A 189 -5.54 13.06 9.55
N VAL A 190 -6.69 13.00 8.88
CA VAL A 190 -7.03 11.88 7.99
C VAL A 190 -7.47 12.38 6.62
N VAL A 191 -6.89 11.79 5.57
CA VAL A 191 -7.46 11.77 4.21
C VAL A 191 -8.17 10.43 4.05
N VAL A 192 -9.50 10.45 3.85
CA VAL A 192 -10.28 9.23 3.64
C VAL A 192 -10.43 8.98 2.15
N ARG A 193 -10.13 7.77 1.68
CA ARG A 193 -10.18 7.38 0.27
C ARG A 193 -11.22 6.26 0.11
N PRO A 194 -12.53 6.60 0.07
CA PRO A 194 -13.61 5.61 0.14
C PRO A 194 -13.90 4.86 -1.16
N GLY A 195 -13.21 5.16 -2.27
CA GLY A 195 -13.50 4.56 -3.57
C GLY A 195 -14.68 5.23 -4.30
N PRO A 196 -15.59 4.48 -4.97
CA PRO A 196 -15.90 3.06 -4.75
C PRO A 196 -14.87 2.06 -5.27
N TYR A 197 -14.12 2.41 -6.31
CA TYR A 197 -12.94 1.68 -6.74
C TYR A 197 -11.69 2.23 -6.04
N ILE A 198 -10.80 1.36 -5.57
CA ILE A 198 -9.58 1.74 -4.82
C ILE A 198 -8.29 1.14 -5.39
N ASN A 199 -8.35 0.19 -6.33
CA ASN A 199 -7.20 -0.66 -6.70
C ASN A 199 -6.64 -1.38 -5.45
N ALA A 200 -5.59 -0.82 -4.85
CA ALA A 200 -4.97 -1.25 -3.60
C ALA A 200 -4.43 -2.70 -3.60
N GLU A 201 -4.30 -3.32 -4.78
CA GLU A 201 -3.97 -4.72 -4.98
C GLU A 201 -4.98 -5.61 -4.23
N THR A 202 -6.27 -5.32 -4.42
CA THR A 202 -7.39 -6.03 -3.80
C THR A 202 -8.35 -6.61 -4.83
N SER A 203 -9.03 -7.71 -4.47
CA SER A 203 -10.01 -8.38 -5.33
C SER A 203 -11.06 -7.39 -5.86
N ALA A 204 -11.29 -7.40 -7.18
CA ALA A 204 -12.14 -6.45 -7.90
C ALA A 204 -11.74 -4.97 -7.73
N GLY A 205 -10.47 -4.68 -7.40
CA GLY A 205 -9.98 -3.34 -7.02
C GLY A 205 -10.78 -2.71 -5.88
N GLY A 206 -11.31 -3.56 -4.98
CA GLY A 206 -12.09 -3.20 -3.81
C GLY A 206 -13.62 -3.16 -4.00
N ILE A 207 -14.11 -3.25 -5.24
CA ILE A 207 -15.54 -3.29 -5.57
C ILE A 207 -16.20 -4.53 -4.92
N ALA A 208 -17.46 -4.40 -4.51
CA ALA A 208 -18.20 -5.52 -3.93
C ALA A 208 -18.49 -6.63 -4.94
N HIS A 209 -18.16 -7.88 -4.62
CA HIS A 209 -18.21 -9.01 -5.54
C HIS A 209 -19.59 -9.29 -6.17
N TRP A 210 -20.70 -8.96 -5.49
CA TRP A 210 -22.03 -9.10 -6.08
C TRP A 210 -22.25 -8.20 -7.30
N ILE A 211 -21.56 -7.06 -7.38
CA ILE A 211 -21.66 -6.10 -8.50
C ILE A 211 -21.13 -6.70 -9.79
N THR A 212 -20.11 -7.55 -9.72
CA THR A 212 -19.42 -8.08 -10.92
C THR A 212 -20.32 -9.01 -11.76
N THR A 213 -21.42 -9.49 -11.18
CA THR A 213 -22.43 -10.33 -11.87
C THR A 213 -23.85 -9.78 -11.83
N GLU A 214 -24.21 -8.92 -10.86
CA GLU A 214 -25.54 -8.33 -10.81
C GLU A 214 -25.66 -6.94 -11.48
N VAL A 215 -24.57 -6.33 -11.97
CA VAL A 215 -24.59 -5.09 -12.77
C VAL A 215 -24.22 -5.40 -14.22
N ALA A 216 -25.09 -4.97 -15.14
CA ALA A 216 -24.98 -5.29 -16.57
C ALA A 216 -24.24 -4.21 -17.36
N GLY A 217 -24.39 -2.94 -16.97
CA GLY A 217 -23.62 -1.82 -17.50
C GLY A 217 -22.14 -1.90 -17.13
N PRO A 218 -21.26 -1.22 -17.89
CA PRO A 218 -19.83 -1.17 -17.57
C PRO A 218 -19.58 -0.42 -16.26
N LEU A 219 -18.78 -1.01 -15.37
CA LEU A 219 -18.42 -0.39 -14.08
C LEU A 219 -17.64 0.92 -14.31
N ARG A 220 -17.59 1.79 -13.30
CA ARG A 220 -16.84 3.06 -13.36
C ARG A 220 -17.19 3.90 -14.60
N THR A 221 -18.47 3.96 -14.96
CA THR A 221 -19.03 4.83 -16.03
C THR A 221 -20.31 5.51 -15.55
N ASN A 222 -20.98 6.29 -16.40
CA ASN A 222 -22.31 6.85 -16.09
C ASN A 222 -23.47 5.88 -16.40
N ALA A 223 -23.23 4.58 -16.38
CA ALA A 223 -24.29 3.56 -16.42
C ALA A 223 -25.16 3.62 -15.15
N SER A 224 -26.49 3.68 -15.31
CA SER A 224 -27.42 3.91 -14.20
C SER A 224 -27.51 2.74 -13.23
N ASP A 225 -27.30 1.50 -13.68
CA ASP A 225 -27.29 0.31 -12.83
C ASP A 225 -25.98 0.15 -12.03
N TRP A 226 -24.88 0.74 -12.50
CA TRP A 226 -23.69 0.96 -11.68
C TRP A 226 -23.93 2.10 -10.67
N GLU A 227 -24.60 3.19 -11.05
CA GLU A 227 -25.00 4.25 -10.10
C GLU A 227 -25.88 3.72 -8.96
N ASP A 228 -26.93 2.96 -9.28
CA ASP A 228 -27.80 2.31 -8.30
C ASP A 228 -27.02 1.36 -7.37
N ALA A 229 -25.88 0.80 -7.82
CA ALA A 229 -25.05 -0.12 -7.05
C ALA A 229 -24.09 0.59 -6.07
N TRP A 230 -23.40 1.67 -6.49
CA TRP A 230 -22.46 2.37 -5.59
C TRP A 230 -23.13 3.41 -4.69
N ARG A 231 -24.25 4.00 -5.11
CA ARG A 231 -24.91 5.11 -4.37
C ARG A 231 -25.30 4.75 -2.92
N PRO A 232 -25.78 3.53 -2.59
CA PRO A 232 -26.01 3.12 -1.20
C PRO A 232 -24.74 3.07 -0.35
N TYR A 233 -23.64 2.51 -0.89
CA TYR A 233 -22.34 2.45 -0.21
C TYR A 233 -21.77 3.85 0.04
N VAL A 234 -21.80 4.74 -0.96
CA VAL A 234 -21.34 6.13 -0.83
C VAL A 234 -22.14 6.89 0.21
N ALA A 235 -23.46 6.69 0.29
CA ALA A 235 -24.28 7.27 1.34
C ALA A 235 -23.93 6.72 2.74
N GLY A 236 -23.64 5.42 2.85
CA GLY A 236 -23.22 4.74 4.08
C GLY A 236 -21.85 5.21 4.59
N ILE A 237 -20.80 5.07 3.78
CA ILE A 237 -19.43 5.47 4.15
C ILE A 237 -19.34 6.98 4.44
N SER A 238 -20.12 7.80 3.73
CA SER A 238 -20.25 9.22 4.04
C SER A 238 -20.93 9.49 5.38
N ALA A 239 -21.85 8.64 5.84
CA ALA A 239 -22.44 8.76 7.17
C ALA A 239 -21.40 8.50 8.26
N GLU A 240 -20.58 7.45 8.10
CA GLU A 240 -19.45 7.14 8.98
C GLU A 240 -18.42 8.29 9.02
N VAL A 241 -18.13 8.94 7.89
CA VAL A 241 -17.22 10.11 7.84
C VAL A 241 -17.86 11.39 8.38
N ARG A 242 -19.18 11.58 8.25
CA ARG A 242 -19.85 12.90 8.38
C ARG A 242 -19.53 13.62 9.69
N ALA A 243 -19.55 12.90 10.81
CA ALA A 243 -19.32 13.45 12.15
C ALA A 243 -17.83 13.71 12.45
N TRP A 244 -16.93 13.06 11.73
CA TRP A 244 -15.49 13.04 11.96
C TRP A 244 -14.71 14.03 11.09
N GLN A 245 -15.42 14.88 10.33
CA GLN A 245 -14.83 16.02 9.64
C GLN A 245 -14.34 17.10 10.61
N VAL A 246 -13.30 17.82 10.22
CA VAL A 246 -12.66 18.86 11.05
C VAL A 246 -13.54 20.11 11.27
N ASP A 247 -14.61 20.32 10.49
CA ASP A 247 -15.66 21.32 10.79
C ASP A 247 -16.47 20.95 12.06
N ARG A 248 -16.54 19.65 12.38
CA ARG A 248 -17.20 19.08 13.57
C ARG A 248 -16.21 18.69 14.67
N GLY A 249 -14.92 18.94 14.47
CA GLY A 249 -13.86 18.61 15.42
C GLY A 249 -13.46 17.12 15.43
N GLY A 250 -13.65 16.41 14.32
CA GLY A 250 -12.91 15.16 14.05
C GLY A 250 -11.63 15.42 13.23
N PRO A 251 -10.90 14.36 12.83
CA PRO A 251 -9.61 14.48 12.16
C PRO A 251 -9.67 14.51 10.63
N VAL A 252 -10.82 14.24 10.00
CA VAL A 252 -10.91 14.17 8.53
C VAL A 252 -10.81 15.57 7.91
N ILE A 253 -9.80 15.75 7.05
CA ILE A 253 -9.44 17.03 6.42
C ILE A 253 -9.66 17.06 4.91
N ALA A 254 -9.80 15.89 4.26
CA ALA A 254 -10.09 15.74 2.83
C ALA A 254 -10.71 14.35 2.56
N VAL A 255 -11.39 14.21 1.43
CA VAL A 255 -11.91 12.92 0.94
C VAL A 255 -11.54 12.74 -0.53
N GLN A 256 -10.84 11.67 -0.88
CA GLN A 256 -10.55 11.33 -2.28
C GLN A 256 -11.78 10.73 -2.96
N ILE A 257 -11.99 11.03 -4.23
CA ILE A 257 -13.09 10.49 -5.03
C ILE A 257 -12.55 9.52 -6.09
N ASP A 258 -13.04 8.28 -6.07
CA ASP A 258 -12.54 7.16 -6.88
C ASP A 258 -11.02 6.94 -6.72
N ASN A 259 -10.37 6.25 -7.67
CA ASN A 259 -8.91 6.07 -7.67
C ASN A 259 -8.33 6.00 -9.10
N GLU A 260 -7.26 6.76 -9.38
CA GLU A 260 -6.46 6.68 -10.62
C GLU A 260 -7.30 6.70 -11.94
N TYR A 261 -8.35 7.52 -11.98
CA TYR A 261 -9.43 7.42 -12.98
C TYR A 261 -9.34 8.43 -14.14
N THR A 262 -9.61 7.99 -15.38
CA THR A 262 -9.55 8.86 -16.57
C THR A 262 -10.81 9.71 -16.74
N GLN A 263 -10.68 11.02 -17.00
CA GLN A 263 -11.82 11.93 -17.26
C GLN A 263 -12.42 11.76 -18.66
N THR A 264 -11.76 11.00 -19.54
CA THR A 264 -12.20 10.64 -20.89
C THR A 264 -12.07 9.14 -21.08
N PRO A 265 -12.95 8.45 -21.82
CA PRO A 265 -13.97 8.96 -22.76
C PRO A 265 -15.22 9.60 -22.11
N ALA A 266 -16.12 10.11 -22.96
CA ALA A 266 -17.38 10.73 -22.51
C ALA A 266 -18.23 9.74 -21.69
N GLY A 267 -18.85 10.23 -20.62
CA GLY A 267 -19.48 9.42 -19.57
C GLY A 267 -18.62 9.33 -18.30
N HIS A 268 -17.29 9.42 -18.41
CA HIS A 268 -16.40 9.36 -17.25
C HIS A 268 -16.49 10.63 -16.39
N GLY A 269 -16.43 11.81 -17.02
CA GLY A 269 -16.62 13.09 -16.34
C GLY A 269 -17.98 13.21 -15.64
N GLU A 270 -19.04 12.71 -16.31
CA GLU A 270 -20.41 12.68 -15.77
C GLU A 270 -20.58 11.71 -14.60
N TYR A 271 -19.92 10.54 -14.63
CA TYR A 271 -19.84 9.61 -13.49
C TYR A 271 -19.17 10.27 -12.29
N TYR A 272 -18.00 10.86 -12.51
CA TYR A 272 -17.20 11.45 -11.44
C TYR A 272 -17.91 12.67 -10.81
N GLU A 273 -18.58 13.50 -11.62
CA GLU A 273 -19.45 14.58 -11.12
C GLU A 273 -20.62 14.05 -10.27
N SER A 274 -21.25 12.95 -10.70
CA SER A 274 -22.36 12.32 -9.99
C SER A 274 -21.91 11.71 -8.65
N LEU A 275 -20.71 11.12 -8.63
CA LEU A 275 -20.06 10.58 -7.44
C LEU A 275 -19.70 11.70 -6.45
N MET A 276 -19.03 12.77 -6.91
CA MET A 276 -18.77 13.98 -6.13
C MET A 276 -20.07 14.57 -5.55
N ALA A 277 -21.13 14.65 -6.36
CA ALA A 277 -22.43 15.15 -5.94
C ALA A 277 -23.01 14.32 -4.79
N ALA A 278 -22.96 12.98 -4.88
CA ALA A 278 -23.44 12.09 -3.82
C ALA A 278 -22.69 12.29 -2.48
N PHE A 279 -21.35 12.46 -2.50
CA PHE A 279 -20.59 12.79 -1.29
C PHE A 279 -20.97 14.18 -0.72
N ARG A 280 -21.24 15.17 -1.58
CA ARG A 280 -21.71 16.50 -1.14
C ARG A 280 -23.15 16.46 -0.58
N GLU A 281 -24.05 15.70 -1.18
CA GLU A 281 -25.41 15.43 -0.68
C GLU A 281 -25.37 14.70 0.67
N ALA A 282 -24.44 13.75 0.81
CA ALA A 282 -24.16 13.04 2.06
C ALA A 282 -23.35 13.87 3.08
N GLY A 283 -23.21 15.18 2.87
CA GLY A 283 -22.75 16.13 3.89
C GLY A 283 -21.24 16.19 4.10
N ILE A 284 -20.45 15.69 3.15
CA ILE A 284 -19.00 15.99 3.11
C ILE A 284 -18.82 17.46 2.71
N VAL A 285 -18.09 18.23 3.52
CA VAL A 285 -17.82 19.67 3.34
C VAL A 285 -16.33 20.02 3.22
N VAL A 286 -15.43 19.13 3.66
CA VAL A 286 -13.98 19.22 3.40
C VAL A 286 -13.66 19.14 1.88
N PRO A 287 -12.46 19.54 1.41
CA PRO A 287 -12.10 19.39 -0.01
C PRO A 287 -12.29 17.95 -0.52
N LEU A 288 -12.86 17.80 -1.72
CA LEU A 288 -12.76 16.55 -2.46
C LEU A 288 -11.47 16.57 -3.28
N THR A 289 -10.73 15.47 -3.23
CA THR A 289 -9.44 15.31 -3.91
C THR A 289 -9.48 14.23 -4.99
N TYR A 290 -8.53 14.31 -5.91
CA TYR A 290 -8.27 13.31 -6.94
C TYR A 290 -6.78 12.96 -6.94
N ASN A 291 -6.43 11.77 -7.43
CA ASN A 291 -5.08 11.30 -7.61
C ASN A 291 -4.86 10.82 -9.06
N ASP A 292 -4.13 11.63 -9.84
CA ASP A 292 -3.80 11.28 -11.22
C ASP A 292 -2.64 10.27 -11.24
N PRO A 293 -2.78 9.06 -11.84
CA PRO A 293 -1.77 7.99 -11.76
C PRO A 293 -0.42 8.40 -12.37
N ASN A 294 -0.48 9.39 -13.25
CA ASN A 294 0.59 9.95 -14.04
C ASN A 294 0.26 11.45 -14.30
N PRO A 295 1.15 12.23 -14.94
CA PRO A 295 0.92 13.63 -15.30
C PRO A 295 -0.19 13.88 -16.36
N GLY A 296 -1.41 13.37 -16.19
CA GLY A 296 -2.50 13.31 -17.19
C GLY A 296 -3.39 14.55 -17.30
N GLU A 297 -3.46 15.37 -16.25
CA GLU A 297 -4.34 16.56 -16.13
C GLU A 297 -5.83 16.26 -15.94
N ASN A 298 -6.20 15.03 -15.56
CA ASN A 298 -7.60 14.66 -15.30
C ASN A 298 -8.18 15.46 -14.12
N PHE A 299 -9.45 15.87 -14.23
CA PHE A 299 -10.23 16.53 -13.18
C PHE A 299 -9.66 17.83 -12.59
N ILE A 300 -8.64 18.44 -13.22
CA ILE A 300 -8.18 19.80 -12.89
C ILE A 300 -9.26 20.85 -13.21
N ASN A 301 -10.08 20.58 -14.23
CA ASN A 301 -11.20 21.41 -14.66
C ASN A 301 -12.24 20.56 -15.45
N GLY A 302 -13.34 21.17 -15.87
CA GLY A 302 -14.41 20.48 -16.61
C GLY A 302 -15.39 19.71 -15.72
N THR A 303 -16.18 18.81 -16.33
CA THR A 303 -17.15 17.96 -15.63
C THR A 303 -16.43 17.06 -14.63
N GLY A 304 -16.86 17.07 -13.37
CA GLY A 304 -16.20 16.35 -12.28
C GLY A 304 -14.90 16.99 -11.77
N GLY A 305 -14.61 18.26 -12.10
CA GLY A 305 -13.40 18.93 -11.61
C GLY A 305 -13.36 19.05 -10.08
N VAL A 306 -12.27 18.57 -9.46
CA VAL A 306 -12.12 18.49 -7.99
C VAL A 306 -11.78 19.81 -7.31
N ASP A 307 -11.99 19.88 -5.99
CA ASP A 307 -11.62 21.06 -5.21
C ASP A 307 -10.09 21.20 -5.08
N LEU A 308 -9.35 20.08 -4.95
CA LEU A 308 -7.89 20.05 -4.86
C LEU A 308 -7.30 18.85 -5.63
N TYR A 309 -6.44 19.12 -6.62
CA TYR A 309 -5.83 18.12 -7.50
C TYR A 309 -4.51 17.57 -6.91
N GLY A 310 -4.36 16.24 -6.96
CA GLY A 310 -3.11 15.55 -6.68
C GLY A 310 -2.68 14.65 -7.84
N MET A 311 -1.40 14.29 -7.86
CA MET A 311 -0.81 13.42 -8.89
C MET A 311 0.18 12.47 -8.21
N ASP A 312 0.08 11.19 -8.54
CA ASP A 312 0.84 10.12 -7.91
C ASP A 312 2.18 9.87 -8.61
N SER A 313 3.10 9.16 -7.95
CA SER A 313 4.36 8.81 -8.59
C SER A 313 5.05 7.58 -8.00
N TYR A 314 5.21 6.57 -8.86
CA TYR A 314 5.98 5.37 -8.62
C TYR A 314 7.27 5.34 -9.47
N PRO A 315 8.28 6.16 -9.13
CA PRO A 315 9.43 6.43 -10.01
C PRO A 315 10.33 5.21 -10.27
N GLN A 316 10.36 4.20 -9.39
CA GLN A 316 11.09 2.94 -9.66
C GLN A 316 10.24 1.93 -10.45
N ARG A 317 8.91 2.06 -10.40
CA ARG A 317 7.92 0.99 -10.65
C ARG A 317 8.06 -0.15 -9.63
N PHE A 318 7.46 -1.30 -9.94
CA PHE A 318 7.18 -2.38 -9.00
C PHE A 318 8.01 -3.67 -9.22
N ASP A 319 9.08 -3.60 -10.03
CA ASP A 319 9.94 -4.76 -10.30
C ASP A 319 11.10 -4.81 -9.28
N CYS A 320 10.91 -5.56 -8.20
CA CYS A 320 11.89 -5.73 -7.14
C CYS A 320 13.04 -6.69 -7.50
N SER A 321 13.10 -7.27 -8.71
CA SER A 321 14.09 -8.32 -9.05
C SER A 321 15.54 -7.82 -9.15
N ASN A 322 15.73 -6.51 -9.32
CA ASN A 322 17.04 -5.87 -9.48
C ASN A 322 17.15 -4.64 -8.54
N PRO A 323 17.04 -4.82 -7.21
CA PRO A 323 16.73 -3.71 -6.28
C PRO A 323 17.84 -2.65 -6.18
N THR A 324 19.08 -3.01 -6.49
CA THR A 324 20.20 -2.07 -6.53
C THR A 324 20.22 -1.21 -7.81
N VAL A 325 19.39 -1.50 -8.82
CA VAL A 325 19.37 -0.81 -10.12
C VAL A 325 18.23 0.20 -10.18
N TRP A 326 18.51 1.45 -9.77
CA TRP A 326 17.50 2.51 -9.77
C TRP A 326 17.29 3.18 -11.14
N ARG A 327 16.07 3.64 -11.35
CA ARG A 327 15.70 4.70 -12.29
C ARG A 327 16.08 6.06 -11.68
N PRO A 328 16.53 7.06 -12.48
CA PRO A 328 16.78 8.41 -11.99
C PRO A 328 15.52 9.11 -11.46
N VAL A 329 15.71 10.15 -10.65
CA VAL A 329 14.63 11.00 -10.15
C VAL A 329 13.88 11.71 -11.28
N VAL A 330 12.58 11.96 -11.07
CA VAL A 330 11.76 12.75 -11.99
C VAL A 330 12.05 14.25 -11.77
N GLU A 331 12.80 14.84 -12.70
CA GLU A 331 13.15 16.27 -12.66
C GLU A 331 11.98 17.18 -13.09
N THR A 332 11.01 16.63 -13.82
CA THR A 332 9.87 17.36 -14.42
C THR A 332 8.70 17.60 -13.47
N TYR A 333 8.82 17.29 -12.17
CA TYR A 333 7.75 17.62 -11.21
C TYR A 333 7.46 19.13 -11.24
N ARG A 334 8.37 19.99 -10.74
CA ARG A 334 8.08 21.44 -10.57
C ARG A 334 7.41 22.10 -11.78
N THR A 335 7.93 21.85 -12.98
CA THR A 335 7.44 22.44 -14.23
C THR A 335 6.07 21.92 -14.69
N TYR A 336 5.62 20.77 -14.17
CA TYR A 336 4.27 20.26 -14.37
C TYR A 336 3.23 21.04 -13.56
N HIS A 337 3.33 21.08 -12.21
CA HIS A 337 2.36 21.81 -11.37
C HIS A 337 2.29 23.32 -11.69
N GLU A 338 3.44 23.96 -11.91
CA GLU A 338 3.51 25.38 -12.29
C GLU A 338 2.81 25.67 -13.63
N ARG A 339 2.62 24.65 -14.48
CA ARG A 339 1.84 24.72 -15.72
C ARG A 339 0.36 24.40 -15.51
N VAL A 340 0.03 23.39 -14.69
CA VAL A 340 -1.33 22.82 -14.64
C VAL A 340 -2.20 23.37 -13.50
N ASN A 341 -1.64 23.64 -12.32
CA ASN A 341 -2.42 24.18 -11.18
C ASN A 341 -1.59 24.98 -10.16
N PRO A 342 -0.86 26.05 -10.57
CA PRO A 342 -0.03 26.88 -9.68
C PRO A 342 -0.81 27.68 -8.61
N SER A 343 -2.12 27.49 -8.50
CA SER A 343 -2.98 28.17 -7.52
C SER A 343 -3.27 27.35 -6.26
N GLN A 344 -2.97 26.05 -6.30
CA GLN A 344 -3.17 25.07 -5.24
C GLN A 344 -1.83 24.65 -4.63
N PRO A 345 -1.80 24.04 -3.43
CA PRO A 345 -0.58 23.45 -2.92
C PRO A 345 -0.17 22.28 -3.82
N TRP A 346 1.13 22.06 -3.99
CA TRP A 346 1.58 20.82 -4.64
C TRP A 346 1.24 19.62 -3.73
N TYR A 347 0.42 18.71 -4.26
CA TYR A 347 -0.01 17.47 -3.60
C TYR A 347 0.42 16.21 -4.36
N ILE A 348 1.02 15.27 -3.64
CA ILE A 348 1.21 13.86 -4.03
C ILE A 348 0.34 12.97 -3.10
N PRO A 349 -0.80 12.44 -3.58
CA PRO A 349 -1.65 11.49 -2.85
C PRO A 349 -1.03 10.12 -2.63
N GLU A 350 -0.25 9.61 -3.58
CA GLU A 350 0.58 8.42 -3.42
C GLU A 350 1.99 8.67 -3.96
N PHE A 351 2.97 8.62 -3.04
CA PHE A 351 4.37 8.53 -3.40
C PHE A 351 4.93 7.18 -2.98
N GLN A 352 5.72 6.56 -3.87
CA GLN A 352 6.36 5.29 -3.61
C GLN A 352 7.17 5.29 -2.31
N ALA A 353 6.79 4.43 -1.36
CA ALA A 353 7.59 4.08 -0.18
C ALA A 353 7.90 2.57 -0.10
N GLY A 354 7.52 1.81 -1.14
CA GLY A 354 7.67 0.37 -1.23
C GLY A 354 7.30 -0.17 -2.62
N SER A 355 6.84 -1.41 -2.68
CA SER A 355 6.28 -2.04 -3.89
C SER A 355 5.39 -3.22 -3.51
N PHE A 356 4.35 -3.50 -4.30
CA PHE A 356 3.75 -4.83 -4.30
C PHE A 356 4.76 -5.86 -4.87
N ASP A 357 4.52 -7.15 -4.64
CA ASP A 357 5.28 -8.25 -5.24
C ASP A 357 4.31 -9.35 -5.69
N ALA A 358 4.67 -10.07 -6.75
CA ALA A 358 3.76 -10.96 -7.45
C ALA A 358 3.98 -12.44 -7.11
N TRP A 359 2.98 -13.28 -7.39
CA TRP A 359 3.21 -14.71 -7.49
C TRP A 359 4.26 -15.02 -8.57
N GLY A 360 5.15 -15.98 -8.34
CA GLY A 360 6.06 -16.39 -9.41
C GLY A 360 7.22 -17.28 -8.98
N PRO A 361 7.72 -18.13 -9.90
CA PRO A 361 8.78 -19.10 -9.61
C PRO A 361 10.13 -18.43 -9.32
N SER A 362 10.28 -17.15 -9.69
CA SER A 362 11.43 -16.29 -9.40
C SER A 362 10.99 -14.94 -8.80
N ALA A 363 9.83 -14.90 -8.13
CA ALA A 363 9.38 -13.72 -7.42
C ALA A 363 10.36 -13.36 -6.29
N PRO A 364 10.81 -12.10 -6.19
CA PRO A 364 11.92 -11.71 -5.32
C PRO A 364 11.57 -11.55 -3.83
N GLY A 365 10.28 -11.42 -3.48
CA GLY A 365 9.84 -11.22 -2.10
C GLY A 365 9.93 -9.76 -1.62
N TYR A 366 9.03 -9.37 -0.70
CA TYR A 366 9.07 -8.04 -0.08
C TYR A 366 10.41 -7.74 0.63
N SER A 367 10.93 -8.73 1.36
CA SER A 367 12.16 -8.64 2.14
C SER A 367 13.18 -9.69 1.68
N PRO A 368 14.42 -9.31 1.35
CA PRO A 368 14.95 -7.95 1.37
C PRO A 368 14.57 -7.10 0.15
N ALA A 369 14.07 -7.69 -0.94
CA ALA A 369 14.21 -7.09 -2.27
C ALA A 369 13.35 -5.84 -2.53
N CYS A 370 12.03 -5.86 -2.29
CA CYS A 370 11.20 -4.66 -2.49
C CYS A 370 11.56 -3.54 -1.49
N TYR A 371 11.92 -3.92 -0.27
CA TYR A 371 12.49 -3.00 0.72
C TYR A 371 13.79 -2.35 0.21
N ASP A 372 14.74 -3.11 -0.33
CA ASP A 372 16.03 -2.63 -0.83
C ASP A 372 15.88 -1.72 -2.06
N LEU A 373 14.93 -2.01 -2.97
CA LEU A 373 14.64 -1.17 -4.13
C LEU A 373 14.30 0.28 -3.75
N THR A 374 13.60 0.43 -2.61
CA THR A 374 12.99 1.68 -2.16
C THR A 374 13.44 2.09 -0.76
N ASN A 375 14.67 1.70 -0.38
CA ASN A 375 15.25 1.77 0.95
C ASN A 375 15.36 3.21 1.55
N HIS A 376 15.98 3.33 2.72
CA HIS A 376 16.21 4.64 3.36
C HIS A 376 17.04 5.64 2.51
N GLU A 377 17.95 5.17 1.65
CA GLU A 377 18.68 6.02 0.71
C GLU A 377 17.77 6.53 -0.41
N PHE A 378 16.85 5.67 -0.89
CA PHE A 378 15.82 6.06 -1.85
C PHE A 378 14.91 7.13 -1.24
N MET A 379 14.43 6.94 -0.01
CA MET A 379 13.62 7.96 0.67
C MET A 379 14.38 9.29 0.76
N SER A 380 15.63 9.27 1.23
CA SER A 380 16.48 10.45 1.27
C SER A 380 16.53 11.20 -0.07
N VAL A 381 16.81 10.52 -1.18
CA VAL A 381 16.93 11.16 -2.51
C VAL A 381 15.59 11.56 -3.11
N PHE A 382 14.55 10.73 -3.01
CA PHE A 382 13.30 10.87 -3.76
C PHE A 382 12.26 11.71 -3.00
N ASN A 383 12.20 11.62 -1.66
CA ASN A 383 11.34 12.47 -0.85
C ASN A 383 11.86 13.92 -0.88
N LEU A 384 13.17 14.12 -0.74
CA LEU A 384 13.77 15.45 -0.87
C LEU A 384 13.69 16.00 -2.30
N GLN A 385 13.59 15.17 -3.34
CA GLN A 385 13.25 15.65 -4.70
C GLN A 385 11.82 16.22 -4.78
N LEU A 386 10.84 15.68 -4.02
CA LEU A 386 9.52 16.32 -3.88
C LEU A 386 9.63 17.65 -3.12
N TRP A 387 10.48 17.72 -2.09
CA TRP A 387 10.70 18.96 -1.36
C TRP A 387 11.30 20.03 -2.30
N ALA A 388 12.27 19.65 -3.16
CA ALA A 388 12.85 20.49 -4.20
C ALA A 388 11.85 20.90 -5.30
N SER A 389 10.86 20.06 -5.63
CA SER A 389 9.75 20.48 -6.53
C SER A 389 8.80 21.51 -5.90
N ASN A 390 8.97 21.74 -4.60
CA ASN A 390 8.17 22.55 -3.68
C ASN A 390 6.88 21.87 -3.17
N ALA A 391 6.77 20.53 -3.22
CA ALA A 391 5.70 19.76 -2.58
C ALA A 391 5.49 20.14 -1.11
N LYS A 392 4.22 20.27 -0.68
CA LYS A 392 3.81 20.55 0.71
C LYS A 392 2.62 19.71 1.18
N MET A 393 2.08 18.85 0.33
CA MET A 393 1.24 17.72 0.73
C MET A 393 1.84 16.45 0.12
N ILE A 394 2.26 15.51 0.96
CA ILE A 394 2.89 14.25 0.54
C ILE A 394 2.34 13.13 1.41
N ASN A 395 1.92 12.04 0.77
CA ASN A 395 1.55 10.80 1.42
C ASN A 395 2.36 9.63 0.86
N TYR A 396 2.97 8.86 1.76
CA TYR A 396 3.87 7.75 1.43
C TYR A 396 3.12 6.41 1.41
N TYR A 397 3.00 5.80 0.23
CA TYR A 397 2.28 4.55 0.00
C TYR A 397 3.29 3.39 -0.16
N MET A 398 3.34 2.37 0.71
CA MET A 398 2.67 2.24 2.02
C MET A 398 3.55 2.73 3.18
N GLY A 399 2.94 3.25 4.24
CA GLY A 399 3.59 3.41 5.54
C GLY A 399 3.63 2.09 6.32
N TYR A 400 2.48 1.41 6.33
CA TYR A 400 2.28 0.02 6.80
C TYR A 400 1.24 -0.63 5.88
N GLY A 401 1.61 -1.71 5.19
CA GLY A 401 0.67 -2.39 4.29
C GLY A 401 -0.23 -3.42 4.98
N GLY A 402 0.32 -4.26 5.86
CA GLY A 402 -0.42 -5.29 6.60
C GLY A 402 -0.61 -6.59 5.84
N THR A 403 -1.72 -7.29 6.07
CA THR A 403 -2.00 -8.62 5.52
C THR A 403 -3.27 -8.60 4.66
N SER A 404 -3.20 -9.08 3.42
CA SER A 404 -4.35 -9.40 2.57
C SER A 404 -4.91 -10.78 2.96
N TRP A 405 -5.52 -10.87 4.14
CA TRP A 405 -6.11 -12.09 4.70
C TRP A 405 -7.38 -12.53 3.94
N GLY A 406 -7.69 -13.82 3.95
CA GLY A 406 -8.77 -14.40 3.14
C GLY A 406 -8.62 -14.12 1.64
N GLY A 407 -9.73 -14.13 0.92
CA GLY A 407 -9.82 -13.75 -0.50
C GLY A 407 -9.75 -12.24 -0.77
N LEU A 408 -9.08 -11.46 0.08
CA LEU A 408 -8.83 -10.03 -0.16
C LEU A 408 -7.86 -9.69 -1.32
N PRO A 409 -6.78 -10.45 -1.62
CA PRO A 409 -5.86 -10.07 -2.69
C PRO A 409 -6.52 -10.24 -4.06
N PHE A 410 -6.03 -9.50 -5.06
CA PHE A 410 -6.27 -9.82 -6.47
C PHE A 410 -5.22 -10.81 -6.98
N PRO A 411 -5.44 -11.49 -8.13
CA PRO A 411 -4.56 -12.57 -8.58
C PRO A 411 -3.09 -12.20 -8.84
N GLY A 412 -2.77 -10.91 -8.97
CA GLY A 412 -1.41 -10.44 -9.18
C GLY A 412 -0.53 -10.46 -7.93
N VAL A 413 -1.08 -10.65 -6.72
CA VAL A 413 -0.33 -10.63 -5.44
C VAL A 413 -0.74 -11.77 -4.50
N TYR A 414 0.07 -12.01 -3.47
CA TYR A 414 -0.13 -13.04 -2.45
C TYR A 414 -0.67 -12.48 -1.11
N THR A 415 -0.75 -13.31 -0.06
CA THR A 415 -1.40 -12.92 1.22
C THR A 415 -0.67 -11.79 1.95
N SER A 416 0.66 -11.83 2.02
CA SER A 416 1.43 -10.72 2.61
C SER A 416 1.20 -9.44 1.81
N TYR A 417 1.08 -8.32 2.52
CA TYR A 417 1.18 -6.98 1.93
C TYR A 417 2.18 -6.15 2.75
N ASP A 418 3.31 -6.74 3.14
CA ASP A 418 4.41 -6.04 3.82
C ASP A 418 4.88 -4.81 3.03
N TYR A 419 4.82 -4.90 1.69
CA TYR A 419 5.14 -3.83 0.74
C TYR A 419 6.60 -3.36 0.80
N GLY A 420 7.45 -4.00 1.63
CA GLY A 420 8.77 -3.51 2.01
C GLY A 420 8.72 -2.18 2.78
N ALA A 421 7.64 -1.88 3.50
CA ALA A 421 7.28 -0.53 3.96
C ALA A 421 8.15 0.02 5.13
N SER A 422 7.78 1.20 5.64
CA SER A 422 8.45 1.81 6.81
C SER A 422 8.24 1.00 8.10
N LEU A 423 7.09 0.33 8.19
CA LEU A 423 6.78 -0.68 9.19
C LEU A 423 6.54 -2.01 8.47
N THR A 424 7.16 -3.09 8.94
CA THR A 424 6.89 -4.44 8.41
C THR A 424 5.45 -4.89 8.66
N GLU A 425 4.99 -5.93 7.98
CA GLU A 425 3.67 -6.56 8.20
C GLU A 425 3.41 -6.92 9.68
N SER A 426 4.44 -7.37 10.40
CA SER A 426 4.38 -7.66 11.84
C SER A 426 4.32 -6.41 12.74
N ARG A 427 4.51 -5.21 12.16
CA ARG A 427 4.58 -3.85 12.77
C ARG A 427 5.96 -3.44 13.32
N ALA A 428 7.06 -4.04 12.86
CA ALA A 428 8.42 -3.67 13.30
C ALA A 428 8.98 -2.47 12.52
N LEU A 429 9.78 -1.61 13.16
CA LEU A 429 10.42 -0.45 12.51
C LEU A 429 11.54 -0.89 11.55
N THR A 430 11.59 -0.33 10.34
CA THR A 430 12.70 -0.53 9.37
C THR A 430 13.58 0.74 9.23
N ARG A 431 14.73 0.71 8.53
CA ARG A 431 15.56 1.93 8.36
C ARG A 431 14.85 3.04 7.57
N LYS A 432 13.80 2.72 6.81
CA LYS A 432 12.91 3.70 6.18
C LYS A 432 12.20 4.58 7.22
N PHE A 433 11.84 3.98 8.36
CA PHE A 433 11.26 4.71 9.49
C PHE A 433 12.26 5.68 10.12
N ASP A 434 13.55 5.35 10.15
CA ASP A 434 14.59 6.27 10.65
C ASP A 434 14.67 7.53 9.78
N GLU A 435 14.72 7.40 8.44
CA GLU A 435 14.73 8.56 7.51
C GLU A 435 13.41 9.36 7.60
N LEU A 436 12.27 8.66 7.62
CA LEU A 436 10.95 9.29 7.79
C LEU A 436 10.84 10.07 9.10
N LYS A 437 11.51 9.61 10.16
CA LYS A 437 11.59 10.30 11.45
C LYS A 437 12.51 11.52 11.42
N LEU A 438 13.62 11.47 10.68
CA LEU A 438 14.47 12.64 10.42
C LEU A 438 13.68 13.71 9.64
N GLU A 439 12.97 13.32 8.58
CA GLU A 439 12.06 14.20 7.81
C GLU A 439 10.95 14.82 8.66
N GLY A 440 10.17 13.99 9.36
CA GLY A 440 8.96 14.43 10.06
C GLY A 440 9.24 15.32 11.26
N ILE A 441 10.34 15.09 11.99
CA ILE A 441 10.75 15.97 13.09
C ILE A 441 11.36 17.27 12.56
N PHE A 442 12.08 17.26 11.43
CA PHE A 442 12.48 18.49 10.73
C PHE A 442 11.26 19.32 10.31
N ILE A 443 10.29 18.73 9.61
CA ILE A 443 9.06 19.43 9.16
C ILE A 443 8.31 20.01 10.36
N ARG A 444 8.07 19.21 11.41
CA ARG A 444 7.32 19.65 12.60
C ARG A 444 8.02 20.77 13.38
N SER A 445 9.35 20.80 13.37
CA SER A 445 10.14 21.85 14.03
C SER A 445 10.43 23.07 13.13
N THR A 446 10.11 23.00 11.83
CA THR A 446 10.38 24.05 10.83
C THR A 446 9.09 24.58 10.18
N PRO A 447 8.22 25.30 10.92
CA PRO A 447 6.94 25.80 10.38
C PRO A 447 7.13 26.74 9.18
N ASP A 448 8.24 27.47 9.12
CA ASP A 448 8.59 28.34 7.98
C ASP A 448 8.70 27.57 6.65
N PHE A 449 8.99 26.26 6.70
CA PHE A 449 9.06 25.41 5.50
C PHE A 449 7.68 25.15 4.89
N ALA A 450 6.58 25.31 5.65
CA ALA A 450 5.22 25.21 5.13
C ALA A 450 4.81 26.39 4.23
N LYS A 451 5.67 27.41 4.04
CA LYS A 451 5.41 28.53 3.11
C LYS A 451 6.70 28.99 2.41
N THR A 452 7.08 28.30 1.34
CA THR A 452 8.27 28.63 0.55
C THR A 452 7.94 28.99 -0.89
N ASP A 453 8.53 30.08 -1.39
CA ASP A 453 8.69 30.33 -2.83
C ASP A 453 9.95 29.62 -3.32
N TRP A 454 9.91 29.05 -4.53
CA TRP A 454 11.08 28.49 -5.20
C TRP A 454 11.86 29.62 -5.89
N ILE A 455 13.19 29.64 -5.74
CA ILE A 455 14.04 30.76 -6.14
C ILE A 455 14.95 30.40 -7.32
N ALA A 456 15.73 29.31 -7.22
CA ALA A 456 16.66 28.86 -8.26
C ALA A 456 17.12 27.40 -8.04
N ASP A 457 17.65 26.76 -9.08
CA ASP A 457 18.25 25.42 -9.10
C ASP A 457 19.71 25.40 -9.61
N SER A 458 20.22 26.57 -10.00
CA SER A 458 21.41 26.73 -10.83
C SER A 458 22.21 27.95 -10.39
N GLY A 459 23.54 27.90 -10.58
CA GLY A 459 24.48 28.91 -10.07
C GLY A 459 24.79 28.82 -8.57
N ILE A 460 24.10 27.94 -7.83
CA ILE A 460 24.26 27.73 -6.38
C ILE A 460 25.45 26.82 -6.06
N SER A 461 25.60 25.70 -6.77
CA SER A 461 26.66 24.72 -6.54
C SER A 461 27.93 25.08 -7.32
N THR A 462 29.11 24.98 -6.69
CA THR A 462 30.40 25.08 -7.41
C THR A 462 30.75 23.80 -8.18
N ASN A 463 30.12 22.66 -7.86
CA ASN A 463 30.25 21.40 -8.57
C ASN A 463 29.03 21.15 -9.49
N SER A 464 29.27 20.93 -10.79
CA SER A 464 28.23 20.66 -11.80
C SER A 464 27.51 19.32 -11.65
N ASP A 465 28.05 18.42 -10.83
CA ASP A 465 27.49 17.09 -10.55
C ASP A 465 26.60 17.08 -9.29
N VAL A 466 26.45 18.24 -8.62
CA VAL A 466 25.48 18.47 -7.55
C VAL A 466 24.41 19.45 -8.04
N VAL A 467 23.14 19.06 -7.91
CA VAL A 467 21.98 19.95 -8.07
C VAL A 467 21.60 20.48 -6.70
N ALA A 468 21.43 21.80 -6.57
CA ALA A 468 21.04 22.45 -5.33
C ALA A 468 19.86 23.38 -5.60
N THR A 469 18.69 23.07 -5.04
CA THR A 469 17.45 23.84 -5.23
C THR A 469 17.22 24.77 -4.05
N TYR A 470 17.23 26.08 -4.29
CA TYR A 470 16.96 27.11 -3.29
C TYR A 470 15.46 27.45 -3.23
N LEU A 471 14.88 27.21 -2.07
CA LEU A 471 13.56 27.64 -1.65
C LEU A 471 13.71 28.68 -0.53
N ARG A 472 12.81 29.66 -0.43
CA ARG A 472 12.84 30.68 0.63
C ARG A 472 11.44 31.01 1.13
N ASN A 473 11.29 31.16 2.45
CA ASN A 473 10.08 31.71 3.04
C ASN A 473 10.00 33.23 2.77
N PRO A 474 8.94 33.75 2.13
CA PRO A 474 8.84 35.17 1.76
C PRO A 474 8.52 36.10 2.93
N ASP A 475 8.06 35.57 4.06
CA ASP A 475 7.64 36.34 5.25
C ASP A 475 8.79 36.48 6.26
N THR A 476 9.58 35.42 6.45
CA THR A 476 10.67 35.36 7.44
C THR A 476 12.07 35.49 6.83
N GLY A 477 12.20 35.19 5.53
CA GLY A 477 13.48 35.19 4.82
C GLY A 477 14.27 33.88 4.93
N SER A 478 13.85 32.93 5.77
CA SER A 478 14.54 31.64 5.98
C SER A 478 14.66 30.85 4.69
N GLY A 479 15.87 30.38 4.39
CA GLY A 479 16.25 29.70 3.17
C GLY A 479 16.50 28.21 3.37
N PHE A 480 16.18 27.43 2.34
CA PHE A 480 16.30 25.98 2.29
C PHE A 480 16.91 25.58 0.95
N TYR A 481 18.12 25.04 1.00
CA TYR A 481 18.88 24.57 -0.16
C TYR A 481 18.84 23.04 -0.17
N VAL A 482 18.02 22.46 -1.04
CA VAL A 482 17.86 21.01 -1.17
C VAL A 482 18.86 20.49 -2.19
N LEU A 483 19.87 19.77 -1.71
CA LEU A 483 21.01 19.24 -2.46
C LEU A 483 20.78 17.77 -2.83
N ARG A 484 21.10 17.38 -4.06
CA ARG A 484 21.27 15.97 -4.45
C ARG A 484 22.36 15.82 -5.51
N GLN A 485 22.82 14.59 -5.73
CA GLN A 485 23.61 14.30 -6.92
C GLN A 485 22.77 14.50 -8.20
N LYS A 486 23.40 15.04 -9.24
CA LYS A 486 22.79 15.20 -10.57
C LYS A 486 22.53 13.83 -11.20
N ASN A 487 23.50 12.94 -11.14
CA ASN A 487 23.28 11.51 -11.36
C ASN A 487 22.67 10.90 -10.09
N SER A 488 21.35 10.97 -9.93
CA SER A 488 20.67 10.61 -8.67
C SER A 488 20.77 9.13 -8.27
N VAL A 489 21.26 8.25 -9.15
CA VAL A 489 21.46 6.81 -8.86
C VAL A 489 22.90 6.48 -8.44
N SER A 490 23.78 7.48 -8.48
CA SER A 490 25.21 7.41 -8.16
C SER A 490 25.48 6.94 -6.72
N THR A 491 26.39 5.99 -6.57
CA THR A 491 26.93 5.52 -5.29
C THR A 491 28.27 6.17 -4.91
N GLU A 492 28.81 7.04 -5.76
CA GLU A 492 30.07 7.76 -5.50
C GLU A 492 29.87 8.93 -4.54
N THR A 493 30.92 9.38 -3.86
CA THR A 493 30.88 10.60 -3.01
C THR A 493 31.25 11.84 -3.82
N VAL A 494 30.50 12.93 -3.64
CA VAL A 494 30.78 14.22 -4.29
C VAL A 494 30.90 15.36 -3.28
N HIS A 495 31.76 16.32 -3.60
CA HIS A 495 32.05 17.49 -2.77
C HIS A 495 31.71 18.78 -3.53
N THR A 496 31.23 19.80 -2.83
CA THR A 496 30.96 21.14 -3.39
C THR A 496 31.07 22.24 -2.33
N SER A 497 31.21 23.48 -2.78
CA SER A 497 30.79 24.65 -2.02
C SER A 497 29.40 25.09 -2.49
N LEU A 498 28.70 25.87 -1.67
CA LEU A 498 27.40 26.47 -2.01
C LEU A 498 27.47 27.98 -1.90
N HIS A 499 27.05 28.67 -2.97
CA HIS A 499 26.80 30.09 -2.95
C HIS A 499 25.42 30.34 -2.31
N ILE A 500 25.40 30.97 -1.13
CA ILE A 500 24.20 31.19 -0.33
C ILE A 500 23.89 32.66 -0.11
N THR A 501 22.60 32.96 0.07
CA THR A 501 22.08 34.29 0.40
C THR A 501 21.63 34.32 1.86
N LEU A 502 22.14 35.30 2.61
CA LEU A 502 21.68 35.66 3.96
C LEU A 502 20.85 36.94 3.88
N SER A 503 19.54 36.75 3.77
CA SER A 503 18.52 37.80 3.65
C SER A 503 18.54 38.74 4.87
N SER A 504 18.74 38.21 6.08
CA SER A 504 18.77 39.01 7.32
C SER A 504 19.99 39.94 7.41
N LEU A 505 21.08 39.62 6.69
CA LEU A 505 22.32 40.39 6.67
C LEU A 505 22.54 41.15 5.35
N SER A 506 21.66 40.99 4.36
CA SER A 506 21.84 41.48 2.98
C SER A 506 23.20 41.06 2.38
N LYS A 507 23.61 39.82 2.63
CA LYS A 507 24.96 39.29 2.36
C LYS A 507 24.89 38.01 1.54
N GLU A 508 25.79 37.87 0.57
CA GLU A 508 26.03 36.63 -0.17
C GLU A 508 27.42 36.10 0.20
N LEU A 509 27.58 34.77 0.28
CA LEU A 509 28.85 34.12 0.58
C LEU A 509 28.87 32.67 0.05
N ASP A 510 30.08 32.15 -0.14
CA ASP A 510 30.30 30.72 -0.38
C ASP A 510 30.50 30.00 0.97
N ILE A 511 29.87 28.84 1.15
CA ILE A 511 30.05 27.95 2.32
C ILE A 511 30.55 26.55 1.89
N PRO A 512 31.30 25.83 2.75
CA PRO A 512 31.69 26.19 4.12
C PRO A 512 32.84 27.21 4.19
N LEU A 513 33.03 27.81 5.35
CA LEU A 513 34.07 28.82 5.63
C LEU A 513 35.35 28.22 6.23
N VAL A 514 35.25 27.05 6.87
CA VAL A 514 36.34 26.36 7.58
C VAL A 514 36.38 24.87 7.22
N ALA A 515 35.22 24.21 7.11
CA ALA A 515 35.13 22.84 6.61
C ALA A 515 35.49 22.77 5.11
N PRO A 516 36.09 21.66 4.62
CA PRO A 516 36.69 21.63 3.28
C PRO A 516 35.68 21.69 2.13
N ALA A 517 34.47 21.16 2.34
CA ALA A 517 33.36 21.17 1.39
C ALA A 517 32.06 20.73 2.06
N VAL A 518 30.91 21.11 1.50
CA VAL A 518 29.67 20.34 1.69
C VAL A 518 29.81 19.04 0.90
N THR A 519 29.47 17.92 1.53
CA THR A 519 29.64 16.58 0.95
C THR A 519 28.28 15.89 0.82
N LEU A 520 28.08 15.15 -0.27
CA LEU A 520 27.03 14.16 -0.42
C LEU A 520 27.68 12.80 -0.65
N GLY A 521 27.29 11.80 0.14
CA GLY A 521 27.62 10.41 -0.13
C GLY A 521 26.87 9.87 -1.35
N GLY A 522 27.18 8.64 -1.73
CA GLY A 522 26.36 7.88 -2.66
C GLY A 522 24.91 7.84 -2.20
N ARG A 523 23.98 8.08 -3.13
CA ARG A 523 22.52 8.05 -2.89
C ARG A 523 22.05 8.88 -1.68
N GLN A 524 22.72 10.02 -1.43
CA GLN A 524 22.33 10.98 -0.40
C GLN A 524 21.72 12.25 -1.02
N SER A 525 20.70 12.80 -0.35
CA SER A 525 20.24 14.17 -0.53
C SER A 525 20.23 14.88 0.83
N LYS A 526 20.19 16.22 0.85
CA LYS A 526 20.32 16.99 2.09
C LYS A 526 19.66 18.36 2.01
N VAL A 527 19.13 18.85 3.13
CA VAL A 527 18.69 20.25 3.28
C VAL A 527 19.75 21.05 4.04
N VAL A 528 20.31 22.06 3.38
CA VAL A 528 21.15 23.11 3.98
C VAL A 528 20.26 24.33 4.26
N VAL A 529 20.34 24.92 5.46
CA VAL A 529 19.42 26.00 5.89
C VAL A 529 20.14 27.34 6.06
N THR A 530 19.44 28.45 5.82
CA THR A 530 19.92 29.83 6.04
C THR A 530 18.86 30.73 6.68
N ASP A 531 19.30 31.84 7.32
CA ASP A 531 18.44 32.78 8.05
C ASP A 531 17.47 32.06 9.02
N TYR A 532 17.95 30.99 9.66
CA TYR A 532 17.13 29.96 10.28
C TYR A 532 16.89 30.29 11.77
N LYS A 533 15.68 30.04 12.25
CA LYS A 533 15.24 30.39 13.61
C LYS A 533 14.94 29.13 14.43
N PHE A 534 15.40 29.09 15.67
CA PHE A 534 15.09 28.01 16.61
C PHE A 534 14.62 28.60 17.94
N GLY A 535 13.30 28.57 18.16
CA GLY A 535 12.66 29.19 19.32
C GLY A 535 12.76 30.72 19.33
N SER A 536 13.64 31.30 20.16
CA SER A 536 14.02 32.73 20.14
C SER A 536 15.38 32.99 19.47
N SER A 537 16.31 32.03 19.52
CA SER A 537 17.64 32.14 18.90
C SER A 537 17.62 32.03 17.37
N HIS A 538 18.74 32.45 16.75
CA HIS A 538 18.94 32.43 15.31
C HIS A 538 20.28 31.81 14.89
N MET A 539 20.29 31.19 13.72
CA MET A 539 21.43 30.56 13.06
C MET A 539 21.56 31.14 11.64
N ALA A 540 22.74 31.62 11.28
CA ALA A 540 22.98 32.26 9.98
C ALA A 540 22.91 31.21 8.84
N TYR A 541 23.59 30.08 9.01
CA TYR A 541 23.44 28.90 8.15
C TYR A 541 23.81 27.61 8.88
N SER A 542 23.35 26.47 8.36
CA SER A 542 23.89 25.13 8.67
C SER A 542 23.99 24.26 7.43
N ALA A 543 25.18 23.73 7.18
CA ALA A 543 25.46 22.64 6.24
C ALA A 543 25.31 21.24 6.89
N ALA A 544 25.15 21.17 8.20
CA ALA A 544 24.58 20.01 8.90
C ALA A 544 23.04 20.01 8.76
N SER A 545 22.43 18.83 8.74
CA SER A 545 20.97 18.69 8.72
C SER A 545 20.40 19.07 10.10
N VAL A 546 19.16 19.54 10.16
CA VAL A 546 18.47 19.84 11.43
C VAL A 546 17.56 18.67 11.79
N PHE A 547 17.76 18.05 12.95
CA PHE A 547 16.82 17.06 13.52
C PHE A 547 15.68 17.77 14.25
N PHE A 548 16.01 18.73 15.12
CA PHE A 548 15.04 19.49 15.89
C PHE A 548 15.50 20.93 16.12
N ALA A 549 14.58 21.87 15.98
CA ALA A 549 14.76 23.29 16.27
C ALA A 549 13.54 23.88 16.97
N GLY A 550 13.67 24.32 18.23
CA GLY A 550 12.51 24.83 18.95
C GLY A 550 12.76 25.12 20.41
N LYS A 551 11.71 25.04 21.22
CA LYS A 551 11.79 25.19 22.68
C LYS A 551 11.50 23.89 23.41
N VAL A 552 12.31 23.62 24.44
CA VAL A 552 12.13 22.51 25.38
C VAL A 552 12.24 23.08 26.79
N GLY A 553 11.16 23.02 27.57
CA GLY A 553 11.15 23.60 28.92
C GLY A 553 11.41 25.12 28.96
N GLY A 554 11.00 25.85 27.92
CA GLY A 554 11.23 27.29 27.74
C GLY A 554 12.62 27.69 27.18
N ARG A 555 13.58 26.75 27.18
CA ARG A 555 14.95 26.93 26.65
C ARG A 555 14.98 26.69 25.14
N ASP A 556 15.77 27.47 24.40
CA ASP A 556 16.00 27.27 22.97
C ASP A 556 16.92 26.07 22.74
N VAL A 557 16.51 25.15 21.86
CA VAL A 557 17.25 23.92 21.55
C VAL A 557 17.39 23.76 20.04
N LEU A 558 18.62 23.53 19.60
CA LEU A 558 18.98 23.13 18.24
C LEU A 558 19.74 21.80 18.30
N PHE A 559 19.25 20.80 17.59
CA PHE A 559 19.91 19.51 17.42
C PHE A 559 20.16 19.28 15.94
N LEU A 560 21.43 19.29 15.55
CA LEU A 560 21.93 19.05 14.20
C LEU A 560 22.39 17.60 14.05
N TYR A 561 22.46 17.11 12.80
CA TYR A 561 23.03 15.81 12.48
C TYR A 561 23.75 15.79 11.12
N GLY A 562 24.49 14.71 10.89
CA GLY A 562 25.08 14.37 9.60
C GLY A 562 25.86 13.05 9.69
N ARG A 563 26.24 12.49 8.54
CA ARG A 563 26.86 11.17 8.47
C ARG A 563 28.22 11.10 9.14
N SER A 564 28.55 9.92 9.64
CA SER A 564 29.81 9.65 10.32
C SER A 564 31.07 9.82 9.45
N ASP A 565 30.94 9.74 8.12
CA ASP A 565 32.02 9.87 7.14
C ASP A 565 32.26 11.33 6.65
N GLN A 566 31.51 12.30 7.19
CA GLN A 566 31.46 13.67 6.67
C GLN A 566 31.85 14.73 7.71
N VAL A 567 32.41 15.84 7.21
CA VAL A 567 32.64 17.06 7.99
C VAL A 567 31.51 18.04 7.69
N HIS A 568 30.94 18.65 8.73
CA HIS A 568 29.84 19.60 8.59
C HIS A 568 30.18 20.95 9.23
N GLU A 569 29.36 21.96 8.97
CA GLU A 569 29.58 23.31 9.51
C GLU A 569 28.25 24.05 9.74
N ALA A 570 28.19 24.89 10.76
CA ALA A 570 27.11 25.86 10.96
C ALA A 570 27.65 27.17 11.56
N ALA A 571 27.01 28.29 11.25
CA ALA A 571 27.30 29.60 11.84
C ALA A 571 26.16 30.01 12.78
N ILE A 572 26.41 29.90 14.09
CA ILE A 572 25.39 30.02 15.14
C ILE A 572 25.80 31.10 16.14
N ARG A 573 24.85 31.84 16.70
CA ARG A 573 25.13 32.79 17.78
C ARG A 573 24.89 32.11 19.12
N PHE A 574 25.97 31.95 19.90
CA PHE A 574 25.91 31.41 21.25
C PHE A 574 25.31 32.43 22.21
N GLU A 575 24.19 32.06 22.84
CA GLU A 575 23.38 32.95 23.68
C GLU A 575 23.27 32.40 25.12
N GLY A 576 23.02 33.29 26.10
CA GLY A 576 22.87 32.94 27.51
C GLY A 576 24.19 32.88 28.31
N VAL A 577 24.07 32.58 29.60
CA VAL A 577 25.19 32.33 30.52
C VAL A 577 25.53 30.85 30.47
N SER A 578 26.77 30.51 30.04
CA SER A 578 27.20 29.12 29.94
C SER A 578 27.13 28.38 31.28
N ASN A 579 26.69 27.13 31.25
CA ASN A 579 26.59 26.24 32.39
C ASN A 579 28.00 26.01 33.00
N PRO A 580 28.24 26.27 34.30
CA PRO A 580 29.56 26.08 34.92
C PRO A 580 30.04 24.62 34.95
N TRP A 581 29.18 23.65 34.62
CA TRP A 581 29.52 22.23 34.47
C TRP A 581 29.69 21.79 33.01
N PHE A 582 29.49 22.68 32.05
CA PHE A 582 29.76 22.42 30.63
C PHE A 582 31.27 22.47 30.36
N ALA A 583 31.82 21.35 29.93
CA ALA A 583 33.06 21.31 29.18
C ALA A 583 32.69 21.09 27.70
N PRO A 584 33.15 21.93 26.76
CA PRO A 584 33.03 21.63 25.34
C PRO A 584 33.65 20.27 25.03
N ALA A 585 33.04 19.51 24.12
CA ALA A 585 33.69 18.33 23.56
C ALA A 585 34.95 18.80 22.81
N HIS A 586 36.13 18.49 23.37
CA HIS A 586 37.40 18.82 22.75
C HIS A 586 37.49 18.18 21.34
N ASP A 587 38.16 18.89 20.44
CA ASP A 587 38.31 18.62 19.00
C ASP A 587 37.23 19.18 18.05
N THR A 588 36.29 20.02 18.53
CA THR A 588 35.40 20.83 17.66
C THR A 588 36.02 22.22 17.36
N PRO A 589 36.40 22.57 16.11
CA PRO A 589 36.91 23.91 15.78
C PRO A 589 35.83 24.99 15.84
N LEU A 590 36.21 26.16 16.39
CA LEU A 590 35.36 27.35 16.51
C LEU A 590 36.06 28.56 15.89
N LEU A 591 35.33 29.36 15.11
CA LEU A 591 35.80 30.62 14.51
C LEU A 591 34.75 31.72 14.70
N GLU A 592 35.10 32.79 15.40
CA GLU A 592 34.23 33.96 15.58
C GLU A 592 34.16 34.83 14.31
N THR A 593 32.95 35.20 13.89
CA THR A 593 32.67 35.97 12.67
C THR A 593 31.53 36.99 12.88
N ASP A 594 31.23 37.81 11.87
CA ASP A 594 30.05 38.70 11.87
C ASP A 594 28.71 37.93 11.79
N LEU A 595 28.75 36.69 11.30
CA LEU A 595 27.61 35.77 11.27
C LEU A 595 27.30 35.24 12.69
N GLY A 596 28.34 34.94 13.45
CA GLY A 596 28.32 34.28 14.76
C GLY A 596 29.56 33.41 14.92
N THR A 597 29.50 32.44 15.84
CA THR A 597 30.50 31.38 15.94
C THR A 597 30.28 30.37 14.82
N VAL A 598 31.24 30.25 13.90
CA VAL A 598 31.31 29.15 12.94
C VAL A 598 31.85 27.93 13.66
N VAL A 599 31.08 26.84 13.63
CA VAL A 599 31.39 25.56 14.29
C VAL A 599 31.61 24.51 13.21
N THR A 600 32.76 23.83 13.24
CA THR A 600 33.04 22.68 12.37
C THR A 600 32.78 21.38 13.11
N PHE A 601 31.83 20.57 12.64
CA PHE A 601 31.46 19.30 13.27
C PHE A 601 32.23 18.14 12.63
N TYR A 602 32.95 17.39 13.46
CA TYR A 602 33.40 16.04 13.16
C TYR A 602 32.46 15.06 13.85
N SER A 603 31.81 14.18 13.10
CA SER A 603 30.98 13.14 13.69
C SER A 603 31.85 12.02 14.27
N THR A 604 31.56 11.59 15.50
CA THR A 604 31.99 10.28 15.98
C THR A 604 31.08 9.19 15.39
N SER A 605 31.48 7.91 15.48
CA SER A 605 30.61 6.80 15.07
C SER A 605 29.34 6.74 15.94
N ASP A 606 29.52 6.96 17.24
CA ASP A 606 28.49 6.87 18.25
C ASP A 606 28.57 8.10 19.18
N GLY A 607 27.43 8.67 19.54
CA GLY A 607 27.30 9.63 20.64
C GLY A 607 26.78 11.03 20.29
N LEU A 608 26.56 11.80 21.35
CA LEU A 608 26.04 13.17 21.31
C LEU A 608 27.16 14.17 21.61
N VAL A 609 27.45 15.06 20.66
CA VAL A 609 28.33 16.20 20.85
C VAL A 609 27.52 17.36 21.42
N THR A 610 27.84 17.81 22.63
CA THR A 610 27.29 19.08 23.16
C THR A 610 28.19 20.23 22.74
N VAL A 611 27.63 21.11 21.91
CA VAL A 611 28.33 22.21 21.23
C VAL A 611 28.28 23.48 22.08
N TRP A 612 27.12 23.76 22.67
CA TRP A 612 26.89 24.89 23.57
C TRP A 612 25.83 24.53 24.61
N ASP A 613 26.08 24.91 25.87
CA ASP A 613 25.18 24.70 26.99
C ASP A 613 25.14 25.97 27.87
N SER A 614 24.02 26.68 27.84
CA SER A 614 23.73 27.87 28.67
C SER A 614 22.35 27.78 29.35
N ASP A 615 22.05 28.76 30.21
CA ASP A 615 20.72 28.90 30.82
C ASP A 615 19.57 29.09 29.81
N THR A 616 19.82 29.68 28.63
CA THR A 616 18.79 29.96 27.61
C THR A 616 18.88 29.11 26.34
N GLN A 617 20.04 28.50 26.03
CA GLN A 617 20.30 27.88 24.72
C GLN A 617 21.04 26.54 24.84
N LEU A 618 20.65 25.52 24.08
CA LEU A 618 21.32 24.22 23.95
C LEU A 618 21.59 23.94 22.47
N ILE A 619 22.83 23.62 22.12
CA ILE A 619 23.21 23.23 20.74
C ILE A 619 23.89 21.87 20.78
N LEU A 620 23.40 20.95 19.96
CA LEU A 620 23.79 19.55 19.90
C LEU A 620 24.11 19.11 18.47
N PHE A 621 25.00 18.13 18.33
CA PHE A 621 25.29 17.43 17.08
C PHE A 621 25.41 15.90 17.32
N GLY A 622 25.07 15.07 16.33
CA GLY A 622 25.24 13.61 16.38
C GLY A 622 25.24 12.96 14.99
N SER A 623 25.62 11.68 14.91
CA SER A 623 25.64 10.92 13.64
C SER A 623 24.23 10.65 13.11
N GLU A 624 24.04 10.77 11.79
CA GLU A 624 22.79 10.50 11.06
C GLU A 624 22.17 9.14 11.44
N GLU A 625 23.01 8.11 11.49
CA GLU A 625 22.62 6.74 11.78
C GLU A 625 22.15 6.54 13.23
N TRP A 626 22.73 7.30 14.17
CA TRP A 626 22.42 7.23 15.60
C TRP A 626 21.23 8.12 15.99
N VAL A 627 21.14 9.32 15.41
CA VAL A 627 19.99 10.23 15.60
C VAL A 627 18.74 9.63 14.98
N GLY A 628 18.83 9.13 13.74
CA GLY A 628 17.72 8.45 13.05
C GLY A 628 17.19 7.25 13.83
N ARG A 629 18.07 6.37 14.34
CA ARG A 629 17.63 5.18 15.09
C ARG A 629 17.17 5.50 16.50
N GLU A 630 18.04 6.10 17.32
CA GLU A 630 17.89 6.11 18.78
C GLU A 630 17.08 7.30 19.34
N TRP A 631 16.87 8.39 18.58
CA TRP A 631 16.24 9.62 19.10
C TRP A 631 14.79 9.84 18.69
N TRP A 632 14.08 10.56 19.56
CA TRP A 632 12.64 10.81 19.53
C TRP A 632 12.33 12.21 20.04
N ALA A 633 11.22 12.79 19.60
CA ALA A 633 10.77 14.12 20.01
C ALA A 633 9.26 14.15 20.30
N PRO A 634 8.75 13.36 21.27
CA PRO A 634 7.32 13.33 21.59
C PRO A 634 6.80 14.68 22.07
N GLN A 635 5.60 15.04 21.61
CA GLN A 635 4.85 16.18 22.14
C GLN A 635 4.30 15.83 23.54
N LEU A 636 4.26 16.81 24.44
CA LEU A 636 3.67 16.63 25.77
C LEU A 636 2.14 16.70 25.68
N ALA A 637 1.46 15.63 26.11
CA ALA A 637 0.02 15.46 25.99
C ALA A 637 -0.78 16.70 26.45
N GLY A 638 -1.75 17.13 25.62
CA GLY A 638 -2.55 18.33 25.86
C GLY A 638 -1.85 19.67 25.57
N THR A 639 -0.63 19.66 25.02
CA THR A 639 0.15 20.88 24.73
C THR A 639 0.85 20.80 23.36
N ASN A 640 1.41 21.94 22.92
CA ASN A 640 2.33 22.00 21.79
C ASN A 640 3.81 21.92 22.21
N GLU A 641 4.11 21.70 23.50
CA GLU A 641 5.50 21.53 23.98
C GLU A 641 6.06 20.15 23.60
N THR A 642 7.38 20.00 23.60
CA THR A 642 8.09 18.79 23.19
C THR A 642 9.25 18.51 24.14
N VAL A 643 9.54 17.24 24.37
CA VAL A 643 10.78 16.78 25.02
C VAL A 643 11.58 15.94 24.02
N LEU A 644 12.91 15.91 24.15
CA LEU A 644 13.77 15.06 23.32
C LEU A 644 14.25 13.88 24.14
N VAL A 645 14.13 12.68 23.57
CA VAL A 645 14.35 11.40 24.25
C VAL A 645 15.23 10.52 23.36
N GLY A 646 16.37 10.04 23.87
CA GLY A 646 17.29 9.15 23.16
C GLY A 646 17.48 7.81 23.87
N GLY A 647 17.59 6.72 23.12
CA GLY A 647 17.94 5.37 23.60
C GLY A 647 16.85 4.28 23.45
N PRO A 648 15.55 4.55 23.73
CA PRO A 648 14.49 3.58 23.53
C PRO A 648 14.29 3.17 22.06
N TYR A 649 13.81 1.94 21.84
CA TYR A 649 13.45 1.43 20.51
C TYR A 649 12.24 2.19 19.92
N LEU A 650 11.32 2.64 20.78
CA LEU A 650 10.21 3.53 20.40
C LEU A 650 9.83 4.40 21.59
N VAL A 651 9.46 5.66 21.35
CA VAL A 651 8.78 6.51 22.35
C VAL A 651 7.42 6.91 21.79
N ARG A 652 6.35 6.36 22.37
CA ARG A 652 4.97 6.48 21.89
C ARG A 652 4.28 7.75 22.37
N SER A 653 4.51 8.14 23.62
CA SER A 653 3.90 9.34 24.21
C SER A 653 4.72 9.89 25.37
N ALA A 654 4.45 11.17 25.70
CA ALA A 654 5.00 11.84 26.87
C ALA A 654 3.92 12.73 27.52
N SER A 655 3.93 12.82 28.85
CA SER A 655 3.08 13.76 29.59
C SER A 655 3.83 14.33 30.80
N TYR A 656 3.47 15.55 31.22
CA TYR A 656 4.18 16.28 32.28
C TYR A 656 3.21 16.95 33.25
N GLU A 657 3.19 16.47 34.49
CA GLU A 657 2.35 16.99 35.59
C GLU A 657 3.12 16.89 36.92
N ASP A 658 2.95 17.84 37.84
CA ASP A 658 3.56 17.86 39.19
C ASP A 658 5.08 17.53 39.25
N ARG A 659 5.82 17.93 38.21
CA ARG A 659 7.26 17.66 38.00
C ARG A 659 7.64 16.19 37.77
N VAL A 660 6.65 15.36 37.42
CA VAL A 660 6.81 14.00 36.93
C VAL A 660 6.69 14.04 35.40
N LEU A 661 7.72 13.57 34.70
CA LEU A 661 7.63 13.27 33.27
C LEU A 661 7.29 11.77 33.13
N GLU A 662 6.09 11.46 32.66
CA GLU A 662 5.70 10.09 32.29
C GLU A 662 5.99 9.88 30.80
N LEU A 663 6.76 8.85 30.48
CA LEU A 663 7.06 8.41 29.13
C LEU A 663 6.49 7.00 28.92
N THR A 664 5.89 6.76 27.76
CA THR A 664 5.47 5.42 27.34
C THR A 664 6.18 5.04 26.05
N GLY A 665 6.71 3.83 25.99
CA GLY A 665 7.40 3.35 24.79
C GLY A 665 7.92 1.93 24.95
N ASP A 666 8.75 1.52 24.00
CA ASP A 666 9.17 0.14 23.85
C ASP A 666 10.70 0.03 23.93
N LEU A 667 11.17 -1.04 24.57
CA LEU A 667 12.59 -1.34 24.76
C LEU A 667 12.95 -2.68 24.13
N ASP A 668 14.13 -2.73 23.52
CA ASP A 668 14.83 -3.98 23.18
C ASP A 668 15.08 -4.77 24.46
N VAL A 669 14.65 -6.04 24.50
CA VAL A 669 14.76 -6.91 25.70
C VAL A 669 16.17 -7.44 25.95
N ASP A 670 17.05 -7.47 24.94
CA ASP A 670 18.38 -8.08 25.04
C ASP A 670 19.44 -7.12 25.58
N ARG A 671 19.20 -5.80 25.51
CA ARG A 671 20.12 -4.74 25.98
C ARG A 671 19.54 -3.90 27.12
N GLU A 672 20.42 -3.41 27.99
CA GLU A 672 20.07 -2.29 28.89
C GLU A 672 20.00 -1.01 28.05
N THR A 673 19.00 -0.17 28.28
CA THR A 673 18.77 1.04 27.47
C THR A 673 19.18 2.28 28.27
N ARG A 674 20.16 3.03 27.75
CA ARG A 674 20.53 4.31 28.34
C ARG A 674 19.62 5.41 27.82
N LEU A 675 18.75 5.91 28.69
CA LEU A 675 17.81 6.98 28.41
C LEU A 675 18.51 8.35 28.53
N LEU A 676 18.55 9.08 27.42
CA LEU A 676 18.99 10.47 27.36
C LEU A 676 17.75 11.38 27.30
N LEU A 677 17.63 12.35 28.20
CA LEU A 677 16.47 13.24 28.29
C LEU A 677 16.87 14.71 28.23
N ILE A 678 16.19 15.45 27.36
CA ILE A 678 16.15 16.92 27.34
C ILE A 678 14.69 17.32 27.52
N GLY A 679 14.40 18.02 28.62
CA GLY A 679 13.04 18.34 29.06
C GLY A 679 13.01 19.49 30.06
N PRO A 680 11.84 19.82 30.65
CA PRO A 680 11.70 20.92 31.58
C PRO A 680 12.70 20.87 32.75
N SER A 681 13.33 22.00 33.05
CA SER A 681 14.45 22.06 34.00
C SER A 681 14.03 21.70 35.43
N ASP A 682 12.75 21.86 35.78
CA ASP A 682 12.22 21.55 37.10
C ASP A 682 11.68 20.12 37.27
N VAL A 683 11.72 19.26 36.23
CA VAL A 683 11.46 17.80 36.32
C VAL A 683 12.25 17.21 37.50
N ARG A 684 11.55 16.49 38.39
CA ARG A 684 12.13 15.81 39.56
C ARG A 684 12.09 14.30 39.49
N ARG A 685 11.18 13.75 38.70
CA ARG A 685 10.93 12.32 38.55
C ARG A 685 10.67 12.02 37.08
N VAL A 686 11.22 10.92 36.59
CA VAL A 686 10.90 10.38 35.26
C VAL A 686 10.34 8.99 35.48
N ARG A 687 9.26 8.68 34.79
CA ARG A 687 8.65 7.35 34.75
C ARG A 687 8.65 6.82 33.34
N TRP A 688 8.83 5.51 33.21
CA TRP A 688 8.79 4.76 31.96
C TRP A 688 7.82 3.60 32.13
N ASN A 689 6.77 3.58 31.30
CA ASN A 689 5.71 2.56 31.36
C ASN A 689 5.14 2.39 32.79
N GLY A 690 4.97 3.50 33.53
CA GLY A 690 4.51 3.51 34.92
C GLY A 690 5.57 3.23 36.00
N MET A 691 6.79 2.84 35.64
CA MET A 691 7.88 2.55 36.60
C MET A 691 8.81 3.74 36.81
N ASP A 692 9.37 3.89 38.01
CA ASP A 692 10.36 4.94 38.29
C ASP A 692 11.71 4.65 37.64
N VAL A 693 12.24 5.63 36.89
CA VAL A 693 13.58 5.53 36.28
C VAL A 693 14.64 6.02 37.27
N VAL A 694 15.70 5.22 37.46
CA VAL A 694 16.83 5.60 38.31
C VAL A 694 17.75 6.54 37.53
N ALA A 695 18.14 7.65 38.17
CA ALA A 695 19.04 8.63 37.57
C ALA A 695 20.51 8.25 37.75
N ASP A 696 21.30 8.39 36.68
CA ASP A 696 22.76 8.32 36.77
C ASP A 696 23.28 9.49 37.64
N ALA A 697 24.38 9.28 38.36
CA ALA A 697 24.97 10.29 39.24
C ALA A 697 25.75 11.39 38.47
N GLY A 698 25.04 12.26 37.76
CA GLY A 698 25.63 13.41 37.06
C GLY A 698 24.61 14.49 36.68
N VAL A 699 24.98 15.76 36.84
CA VAL A 699 24.15 16.90 36.41
C VAL A 699 24.76 17.53 35.16
N ALA A 700 24.15 17.24 34.02
CA ALA A 700 24.36 17.92 32.75
C ALA A 700 22.99 18.34 32.17
N SER A 701 22.97 19.25 31.20
CA SER A 701 21.73 19.71 30.56
C SER A 701 21.03 18.62 29.74
N VAL A 702 21.76 17.60 29.30
CA VAL A 702 21.21 16.30 28.87
C VAL A 702 21.26 15.37 30.08
N ARG A 703 20.11 14.93 30.58
CA ARG A 703 20.05 14.02 31.73
C ARG A 703 20.23 12.58 31.25
N ALA A 704 21.23 11.89 31.79
CA ALA A 704 21.40 10.46 31.60
C ALA A 704 20.67 9.68 32.71
N LEU A 705 19.94 8.66 32.30
CA LEU A 705 19.10 7.80 33.14
C LEU A 705 19.25 6.37 32.62
N THR A 706 19.14 5.35 33.48
CA THR A 706 19.24 3.95 33.04
C THR A 706 17.86 3.28 33.05
N LEU A 707 17.43 2.78 31.89
CA LEU A 707 16.25 1.92 31.72
C LEU A 707 16.68 0.45 31.65
N VAL A 708 16.09 -0.36 32.53
CA VAL A 708 16.17 -1.82 32.49
C VAL A 708 14.80 -2.33 32.03
N PRO A 709 14.72 -3.17 30.97
CA PRO A 709 13.45 -3.76 30.55
C PRO A 709 12.80 -4.59 31.66
N ARG A 710 11.47 -4.53 31.78
CA ARG A 710 10.66 -5.27 32.78
C ARG A 710 10.97 -6.77 32.78
N LEU A 711 11.25 -7.33 31.60
CA LEU A 711 11.50 -8.75 31.35
C LEU A 711 12.78 -8.94 30.51
N GLN A 712 13.87 -8.29 30.94
CA GLN A 712 15.18 -8.35 30.28
C GLN A 712 15.62 -9.80 29.96
N LYS A 713 16.02 -10.06 28.71
CA LYS A 713 16.46 -11.35 28.17
C LYS A 713 15.46 -12.50 28.33
N GLN A 714 14.16 -12.20 28.36
CA GLN A 714 13.10 -13.20 28.26
C GLN A 714 12.51 -13.20 26.86
N SER A 715 12.96 -14.14 26.03
CA SER A 715 12.15 -14.63 24.91
C SER A 715 10.98 -15.45 25.49
N PRO A 716 9.73 -15.26 25.03
CA PRO A 716 8.62 -16.11 25.45
C PRO A 716 8.83 -17.56 24.99
N ALA A 717 8.30 -18.51 25.73
CA ALA A 717 8.21 -19.89 25.25
C ALA A 717 7.07 -19.99 24.23
N ILE A 718 7.38 -20.50 23.04
CA ILE A 718 6.39 -20.86 22.02
C ILE A 718 6.32 -22.39 21.88
N PRO A 719 5.14 -22.97 21.56
CA PRO A 719 5.00 -24.40 21.35
C PRO A 719 5.70 -24.87 20.07
N ASP A 720 6.41 -25.99 20.16
CA ASP A 720 6.84 -26.75 18.99
C ASP A 720 5.63 -27.45 18.36
N LEU A 721 5.11 -26.91 17.26
CA LEU A 721 3.99 -27.47 16.51
C LEU A 721 4.25 -28.91 16.01
N GLY A 722 5.51 -29.32 15.88
CA GLY A 722 5.92 -30.70 15.57
C GLY A 722 5.67 -31.70 16.71
N SER A 723 5.54 -31.20 17.94
CA SER A 723 5.33 -32.03 19.14
C SER A 723 3.86 -32.12 19.60
N LEU A 724 2.99 -31.28 19.04
CA LEU A 724 1.57 -31.20 19.40
C LEU A 724 0.76 -32.38 18.88
N GLU A 725 -0.44 -32.57 19.45
CA GLU A 725 -1.40 -33.54 18.95
C GLU A 725 -2.21 -32.96 17.78
N TRP A 726 -2.05 -33.55 16.60
CA TRP A 726 -2.76 -33.19 15.39
C TRP A 726 -3.89 -34.18 15.08
N PHE A 727 -4.90 -33.66 14.38
CA PHE A 727 -6.10 -34.34 13.92
C PHE A 727 -6.22 -34.15 12.41
N TYR A 728 -6.65 -35.17 11.69
CA TYR A 728 -6.84 -35.18 10.24
C TYR A 728 -8.23 -35.72 9.88
N HIS A 729 -8.92 -35.02 8.97
CA HIS A 729 -10.11 -35.54 8.31
C HIS A 729 -10.04 -35.25 6.81
N ASP A 730 -10.62 -36.13 6.01
CA ASP A 730 -10.86 -35.87 4.58
C ASP A 730 -11.82 -34.70 4.39
N SER A 731 -11.50 -33.81 3.46
CA SER A 731 -12.28 -32.61 3.10
C SER A 731 -12.62 -32.57 1.61
N LEU A 732 -12.56 -33.71 0.93
CA LEU A 732 -13.12 -33.91 -0.41
C LEU A 732 -14.05 -35.14 -0.48
N PRO A 733 -15.06 -35.29 0.42
CA PRO A 733 -16.02 -36.40 0.35
C PRO A 733 -16.80 -36.43 -0.97
N GLU A 734 -16.85 -35.34 -1.72
CA GLU A 734 -17.48 -35.18 -3.03
C GLU A 734 -17.13 -36.31 -4.02
N ILE A 735 -15.89 -36.81 -4.02
CA ILE A 735 -15.45 -37.85 -4.98
C ILE A 735 -15.94 -39.28 -4.61
N SER A 736 -16.64 -39.43 -3.48
CA SER A 736 -17.22 -40.71 -3.04
C SER A 736 -18.42 -41.13 -3.91
N SER A 737 -18.59 -42.44 -4.13
CA SER A 737 -19.80 -43.00 -4.75
C SER A 737 -21.07 -42.78 -3.92
N GLU A 738 -20.92 -42.52 -2.62
CA GLU A 738 -22.01 -42.32 -1.68
C GLU A 738 -22.27 -40.82 -1.39
N TYR A 739 -21.64 -39.91 -2.14
CA TYR A 739 -21.86 -38.47 -1.96
C TYR A 739 -23.17 -38.00 -2.61
N ASP A 740 -24.02 -37.37 -1.82
CA ASP A 740 -25.27 -36.76 -2.27
C ASP A 740 -25.06 -35.25 -2.46
N ASP A 741 -25.29 -34.75 -3.67
CA ASP A 741 -25.20 -33.34 -4.05
C ASP A 741 -26.57 -32.74 -4.42
N THR A 742 -27.67 -33.38 -4.03
CA THR A 742 -29.02 -32.88 -4.34
C THR A 742 -29.28 -31.46 -3.81
N ASN A 743 -28.72 -31.13 -2.64
CA ASN A 743 -28.77 -29.81 -2.01
C ASN A 743 -27.91 -28.74 -2.70
N TRP A 744 -26.90 -29.12 -3.51
CA TRP A 744 -26.01 -28.16 -4.16
C TRP A 744 -26.78 -27.27 -5.14
N VAL A 745 -26.29 -26.03 -5.33
CA VAL A 745 -26.85 -25.12 -6.33
C VAL A 745 -26.74 -25.73 -7.71
N THR A 746 -27.86 -25.88 -8.41
CA THR A 746 -27.86 -26.33 -9.80
C THR A 746 -27.35 -25.19 -10.69
N ALA A 747 -26.33 -25.46 -11.49
CA ALA A 747 -25.71 -24.50 -12.38
C ALA A 747 -26.40 -24.51 -13.75
N ASP A 748 -27.63 -24.01 -13.81
CA ASP A 748 -28.53 -24.05 -14.98
C ASP A 748 -28.79 -22.71 -15.68
N ARG A 749 -28.12 -21.62 -15.28
CA ARG A 749 -28.22 -20.32 -15.95
C ARG A 749 -27.74 -20.40 -17.40
N THR A 750 -28.45 -19.75 -18.31
CA THR A 750 -28.06 -19.61 -19.73
C THR A 750 -27.64 -18.19 -20.11
N GLU A 751 -27.61 -17.27 -19.15
CA GLU A 751 -27.30 -15.85 -19.33
C GLU A 751 -26.40 -15.38 -18.18
N THR A 752 -25.54 -14.39 -18.44
CA THR A 752 -24.64 -13.77 -17.47
C THR A 752 -24.26 -12.35 -17.91
N ASN A 753 -24.08 -11.46 -16.92
CA ASN A 753 -23.61 -10.09 -17.12
C ASN A 753 -22.09 -9.98 -17.26
N ILE A 754 -21.32 -11.02 -16.88
CA ILE A 754 -19.87 -11.09 -17.13
C ILE A 754 -19.63 -11.02 -18.66
N PRO A 755 -18.82 -10.09 -19.19
CA PRO A 755 -18.67 -9.92 -20.64
C PRO A 755 -18.15 -11.18 -21.34
N GLU A 756 -17.19 -11.86 -20.72
CA GLU A 756 -16.51 -13.06 -21.21
C GLU A 756 -17.49 -14.23 -21.25
N LYS A 757 -17.90 -14.66 -22.44
CA LYS A 757 -18.82 -15.80 -22.59
C LYS A 757 -18.09 -17.14 -22.62
N MET A 758 -18.84 -18.22 -22.43
CA MET A 758 -18.35 -19.60 -22.52
C MET A 758 -17.72 -19.84 -23.90
N TRP A 759 -16.57 -20.52 -23.94
CA TRP A 759 -15.90 -20.90 -25.19
C TRP A 759 -16.65 -22.00 -25.94
N TYR A 760 -17.15 -23.01 -25.22
CA TYR A 760 -17.90 -24.14 -25.75
C TYR A 760 -18.71 -24.83 -24.62
N GLY A 761 -19.67 -25.66 -24.99
CA GLY A 761 -20.59 -26.33 -24.06
C GLY A 761 -22.00 -26.40 -24.64
N ASP A 762 -23.00 -26.67 -23.81
CA ASP A 762 -24.41 -26.78 -24.22
C ASP A 762 -25.28 -25.55 -23.90
N GLY A 763 -24.64 -24.42 -23.54
CA GLY A 763 -25.29 -23.13 -23.32
C GLY A 763 -25.53 -22.75 -21.85
N ARG A 764 -25.18 -23.63 -20.89
CA ARG A 764 -25.12 -23.26 -19.47
C ARG A 764 -23.87 -22.42 -19.16
N VAL A 765 -24.00 -21.47 -18.24
CA VAL A 765 -22.92 -20.66 -17.66
C VAL A 765 -22.46 -21.29 -16.35
N LEU A 766 -21.15 -21.51 -16.22
CA LEU A 766 -20.54 -22.14 -15.06
C LEU A 766 -19.54 -21.20 -14.36
N TYR A 767 -19.99 -20.00 -14.02
CA TYR A 767 -19.19 -18.96 -13.34
C TYR A 767 -19.61 -18.84 -11.88
N GLY A 768 -18.68 -18.97 -10.93
CA GLY A 768 -18.99 -19.06 -9.49
C GLY A 768 -19.75 -17.84 -8.98
N CYS A 769 -19.33 -16.64 -9.41
CA CYS A 769 -19.94 -15.38 -9.00
C CYS A 769 -21.41 -15.23 -9.41
N ASP A 770 -21.84 -15.84 -10.53
CA ASP A 770 -23.25 -15.84 -10.91
C ASP A 770 -24.08 -16.56 -9.84
N TYR A 771 -23.56 -17.65 -9.28
CA TYR A 771 -24.21 -18.47 -8.25
C TYR A 771 -23.94 -18.02 -6.81
N GLY A 772 -23.29 -16.86 -6.62
CA GLY A 772 -23.01 -16.29 -5.30
C GLY A 772 -21.63 -16.62 -4.72
N PHE A 773 -20.72 -17.24 -5.49
CA PHE A 773 -19.45 -17.78 -5.01
C PHE A 773 -18.26 -17.10 -5.72
N CYS A 774 -17.68 -16.07 -5.11
CA CYS A 774 -16.62 -15.24 -5.72
C CYS A 774 -15.25 -15.35 -5.02
N GLU A 775 -15.13 -16.14 -3.96
CA GLU A 775 -14.02 -16.09 -3.01
C GLU A 775 -13.48 -17.48 -2.71
N ASN A 776 -12.15 -17.62 -2.83
CA ASN A 776 -11.42 -18.86 -2.54
C ASN A 776 -11.99 -20.06 -3.34
N VAL A 777 -11.63 -21.30 -2.96
CA VAL A 777 -11.96 -22.51 -3.74
C VAL A 777 -13.47 -22.66 -4.01
N VAL A 778 -13.84 -22.95 -5.26
CA VAL A 778 -15.20 -23.30 -5.69
C VAL A 778 -15.20 -24.70 -6.30
N LEU A 779 -16.18 -25.53 -5.93
CA LEU A 779 -16.32 -26.89 -6.44
C LEU A 779 -17.43 -26.98 -7.49
N TRP A 780 -17.17 -27.76 -8.53
CA TRP A 780 -18.08 -28.00 -9.65
C TRP A 780 -18.31 -29.50 -9.83
N ARG A 781 -19.54 -29.91 -10.12
CA ARG A 781 -19.90 -31.32 -10.36
C ARG A 781 -20.79 -31.46 -11.59
N GLY A 782 -20.24 -31.99 -12.69
CA GLY A 782 -20.93 -32.19 -13.95
C GLY A 782 -21.45 -33.62 -14.09
N HIS A 783 -22.77 -33.80 -14.17
CA HIS A 783 -23.41 -35.11 -14.26
C HIS A 783 -23.67 -35.50 -15.73
N PHE A 784 -23.32 -36.73 -16.13
CA PHE A 784 -23.57 -37.23 -17.47
C PHE A 784 -23.92 -38.72 -17.51
N ASP A 785 -24.70 -39.12 -18.51
CA ASP A 785 -25.05 -40.53 -18.77
C ASP A 785 -24.20 -41.08 -19.92
N ALA A 786 -23.21 -41.91 -19.59
CA ALA A 786 -22.27 -42.51 -20.54
C ALA A 786 -22.82 -43.78 -21.20
N VAL A 787 -22.57 -43.97 -22.49
CA VAL A 787 -22.99 -45.18 -23.24
C VAL A 787 -21.83 -46.11 -23.61
N GLY A 788 -20.59 -45.69 -23.37
CA GLY A 788 -19.37 -46.50 -23.56
C GLY A 788 -18.47 -46.05 -24.70
N ASP A 789 -18.79 -45.00 -25.43
CA ASP A 789 -17.93 -44.38 -26.45
C ASP A 789 -16.98 -43.30 -25.87
N GLU A 790 -17.33 -42.72 -24.72
CA GLU A 790 -16.63 -41.62 -24.06
C GLU A 790 -15.18 -41.99 -23.64
N ARG A 791 -14.18 -41.17 -23.99
CA ARG A 791 -12.76 -41.38 -23.66
C ARG A 791 -12.05 -40.17 -23.02
N SER A 792 -12.57 -38.97 -23.19
CA SER A 792 -12.02 -37.78 -22.52
C SER A 792 -13.09 -36.70 -22.31
N VAL A 793 -12.76 -35.76 -21.43
CA VAL A 793 -13.42 -34.46 -21.32
C VAL A 793 -12.40 -33.36 -21.60
N ASN A 794 -12.74 -32.39 -22.44
CA ASN A 794 -12.00 -31.13 -22.55
C ASN A 794 -12.68 -30.12 -21.64
N VAL A 795 -11.90 -29.43 -20.80
CA VAL A 795 -12.41 -28.44 -19.84
C VAL A 795 -11.55 -27.19 -19.90
N SER A 796 -12.18 -26.04 -20.12
CA SER A 796 -11.55 -24.74 -19.93
C SER A 796 -11.94 -24.17 -18.57
N ILE A 797 -10.93 -23.77 -17.79
CA ILE A 797 -11.07 -23.38 -16.38
C ILE A 797 -10.36 -22.05 -16.17
N ASN A 798 -10.99 -21.10 -15.48
CA ASN A 798 -10.40 -19.83 -15.06
C ASN A 798 -10.47 -19.69 -13.53
N GLY A 799 -9.35 -19.31 -12.91
CA GLY A 799 -9.26 -19.02 -11.48
C GLY A 799 -8.51 -17.73 -11.14
N GLY A 800 -8.19 -16.91 -12.15
CA GLY A 800 -7.22 -15.81 -12.02
C GLY A 800 -5.77 -16.30 -12.09
N GLN A 801 -4.82 -15.36 -12.22
CA GLN A 801 -3.38 -15.67 -12.26
C GLN A 801 -2.98 -16.55 -11.08
N ALA A 802 -2.14 -17.56 -11.33
CA ALA A 802 -1.59 -18.49 -10.35
C ALA A 802 -2.58 -19.51 -9.76
N PHE A 803 -3.80 -19.68 -10.32
CA PHE A 803 -4.75 -20.71 -9.87
C PHE A 803 -4.30 -22.16 -10.13
N ALA A 804 -5.07 -23.12 -9.62
CA ALA A 804 -5.04 -24.52 -10.07
C ALA A 804 -6.45 -25.12 -10.03
N ALA A 805 -6.67 -26.23 -10.73
CA ALA A 805 -7.90 -26.99 -10.63
C ALA A 805 -7.67 -28.49 -10.81
N SER A 806 -8.04 -29.29 -9.80
CA SER A 806 -7.91 -30.76 -9.82
C SER A 806 -9.22 -31.40 -10.25
N VAL A 807 -9.13 -32.45 -11.08
CA VAL A 807 -10.28 -33.07 -11.76
C VAL A 807 -10.36 -34.56 -11.44
N TRP A 808 -11.56 -35.04 -11.10
CA TRP A 808 -11.89 -36.45 -10.88
C TRP A 808 -13.09 -36.88 -11.73
N LEU A 809 -13.05 -38.07 -12.30
CA LEU A 809 -14.23 -38.77 -12.81
C LEU A 809 -14.66 -39.81 -11.79
N ASN A 810 -15.83 -39.60 -11.18
CA ASN A 810 -16.28 -40.34 -10.02
C ASN A 810 -15.19 -40.31 -8.92
N ASP A 811 -14.75 -41.49 -8.48
CA ASP A 811 -13.70 -41.76 -7.51
C ASP A 811 -12.26 -41.76 -8.09
N VAL A 812 -12.08 -41.50 -9.40
CA VAL A 812 -10.77 -41.58 -10.09
C VAL A 812 -10.25 -40.21 -10.49
N PHE A 813 -9.09 -39.83 -9.95
CA PHE A 813 -8.35 -38.63 -10.34
C PHE A 813 -7.90 -38.70 -11.82
N LEU A 814 -8.12 -37.62 -12.56
CA LEU A 814 -7.72 -37.47 -13.96
C LEU A 814 -6.44 -36.63 -14.13
N GLY A 815 -6.22 -35.65 -13.27
CA GLY A 815 -5.11 -34.70 -13.35
C GLY A 815 -5.42 -33.36 -12.69
N THR A 816 -4.42 -32.49 -12.62
CA THR A 816 -4.56 -31.09 -12.21
C THR A 816 -4.18 -30.16 -13.37
N SER A 817 -5.07 -29.21 -13.66
CA SER A 817 -4.78 -28.05 -14.48
C SER A 817 -4.12 -26.97 -13.62
N TYR A 818 -3.16 -26.22 -14.19
CA TYR A 818 -2.42 -25.20 -13.45
C TYR A 818 -2.39 -23.86 -14.22
N GLY A 819 -2.77 -22.78 -13.54
CA GLY A 819 -2.50 -21.39 -13.92
C GLY A 819 -1.02 -21.00 -13.76
N ASN A 820 -0.11 -21.94 -14.05
CA ASN A 820 1.33 -21.81 -13.78
C ASN A 820 1.98 -20.80 -14.74
N SER A 821 3.22 -20.41 -14.45
CA SER A 821 4.02 -19.55 -15.30
C SER A 821 5.36 -20.15 -15.72
N THR A 822 5.90 -19.62 -16.82
CA THR A 822 7.26 -19.90 -17.31
C THR A 822 8.29 -18.88 -16.80
N ASN A 823 7.85 -17.81 -16.13
CA ASN A 823 8.66 -16.74 -15.53
C ASN A 823 7.78 -15.95 -14.52
N ASN A 824 8.07 -14.69 -14.20
CA ASN A 824 7.20 -13.84 -13.36
C ASN A 824 6.20 -12.98 -14.18
N LEU A 825 6.08 -13.19 -15.49
CA LEU A 825 5.41 -12.24 -16.42
C LEU A 825 4.36 -12.90 -17.33
N ASN A 826 4.26 -14.22 -17.33
CA ASN A 826 3.38 -15.01 -18.18
C ASN A 826 2.52 -15.96 -17.32
N ILE A 827 1.92 -15.46 -16.24
CA ILE A 827 1.09 -16.28 -15.34
C ILE A 827 -0.27 -16.49 -16.03
N LEU A 828 -0.75 -17.73 -16.07
CA LEU A 828 -2.01 -18.04 -16.73
C LEU A 828 -3.19 -17.84 -15.78
N GLU A 829 -4.20 -17.08 -16.23
CA GLU A 829 -5.49 -16.97 -15.54
C GLU A 829 -6.43 -18.15 -15.85
N GLU A 830 -6.16 -18.82 -16.96
CA GLU A 830 -7.09 -19.69 -17.66
C GLU A 830 -6.37 -20.79 -18.42
N THR A 831 -6.99 -21.97 -18.52
CA THR A 831 -6.52 -23.14 -19.26
C THR A 831 -7.61 -23.73 -20.15
N ASP A 832 -7.25 -24.67 -21.01
CA ASP A 832 -8.17 -25.48 -21.83
C ASP A 832 -7.56 -26.88 -22.03
N ASP A 833 -7.85 -27.79 -21.10
CA ASP A 833 -7.13 -29.06 -20.92
C ASP A 833 -8.00 -30.29 -21.23
N ALA A 834 -7.40 -31.27 -21.91
CA ALA A 834 -8.03 -32.53 -22.30
C ALA A 834 -7.70 -33.68 -21.32
N PHE A 835 -8.63 -33.97 -20.42
CA PHE A 835 -8.52 -35.03 -19.43
C PHE A 835 -8.97 -36.38 -20.00
N VAL A 836 -8.03 -37.30 -20.22
CA VAL A 836 -8.30 -38.66 -20.72
C VAL A 836 -8.77 -39.57 -19.59
N PHE A 837 -9.85 -40.31 -19.80
CA PHE A 837 -10.42 -41.23 -18.81
C PHE A 837 -9.60 -42.53 -18.70
N PRO A 838 -9.05 -42.88 -17.52
CA PRO A 838 -8.38 -44.15 -17.31
C PRO A 838 -9.32 -45.35 -17.50
N ALA A 839 -8.75 -46.50 -17.87
CA ALA A 839 -9.51 -47.73 -18.03
C ALA A 839 -10.20 -48.16 -16.72
N GLY A 840 -11.53 -48.07 -16.69
CA GLY A 840 -12.35 -48.38 -15.51
C GLY A 840 -12.85 -47.17 -14.70
N ALA A 841 -12.41 -45.94 -15.03
CA ALA A 841 -12.90 -44.72 -14.35
C ALA A 841 -14.35 -44.39 -14.71
N MET A 842 -14.73 -44.61 -15.97
CA MET A 842 -16.08 -44.40 -16.50
C MET A 842 -16.96 -45.65 -16.29
N LYS A 843 -18.17 -45.41 -15.81
CA LYS A 843 -19.24 -46.39 -15.54
C LYS A 843 -20.29 -46.28 -16.65
N LEU A 844 -20.97 -47.37 -17.04
CA LEU A 844 -22.08 -47.27 -17.99
C LEU A 844 -23.31 -46.67 -17.30
N GLY A 845 -23.95 -45.67 -17.92
CA GLY A 845 -24.97 -44.83 -17.29
C GLY A 845 -24.35 -43.68 -16.51
N ALA A 846 -24.86 -43.41 -15.32
CA ALA A 846 -24.51 -42.22 -14.53
C ALA A 846 -23.02 -42.14 -14.16
N ASN A 847 -22.43 -40.98 -14.45
CA ASN A 847 -21.12 -40.54 -13.98
C ASN A 847 -21.19 -39.09 -13.49
N VAL A 848 -20.24 -38.70 -12.64
CA VAL A 848 -20.03 -37.31 -12.25
C VAL A 848 -18.56 -36.91 -12.43
N LEU A 849 -18.32 -35.75 -13.04
CA LEU A 849 -17.01 -35.10 -13.10
C LEU A 849 -16.94 -34.09 -11.94
N THR A 850 -16.05 -34.29 -10.97
CA THR A 850 -15.82 -33.34 -9.87
C THR A 850 -14.58 -32.51 -10.17
N ILE A 851 -14.69 -31.19 -10.02
CA ILE A 851 -13.59 -30.24 -10.18
C ILE A 851 -13.48 -29.41 -8.91
N VAL A 852 -12.28 -29.37 -8.32
CA VAL A 852 -11.91 -28.43 -7.26
C VAL A 852 -11.13 -27.31 -7.95
N GLN A 853 -11.69 -26.09 -8.01
CA GLN A 853 -11.10 -24.96 -8.74
C GLN A 853 -10.74 -23.84 -7.76
N ASP A 854 -9.48 -23.43 -7.75
CA ASP A 854 -9.03 -22.31 -6.91
C ASP A 854 -9.40 -20.96 -7.53
N ASN A 855 -9.55 -19.94 -6.69
CA ASN A 855 -9.94 -18.60 -7.10
C ASN A 855 -9.08 -17.56 -6.37
N MET A 856 -8.10 -17.02 -7.10
CA MET A 856 -7.05 -16.14 -6.59
C MET A 856 -7.55 -14.69 -6.42
N GLY A 857 -8.84 -14.49 -6.15
CA GLY A 857 -9.53 -13.20 -6.21
C GLY A 857 -9.95 -12.78 -7.62
N LEU A 858 -10.65 -11.65 -7.74
CA LEU A 858 -11.09 -11.04 -9.01
C LEU A 858 -10.10 -9.96 -9.47
N ASN A 859 -9.96 -9.77 -10.80
CA ASN A 859 -8.99 -8.82 -11.38
C ASN A 859 -9.29 -7.35 -11.00
N GLU A 860 -8.28 -6.51 -11.08
CA GLU A 860 -8.40 -5.05 -11.04
C GLU A 860 -8.87 -4.47 -12.40
N THR A 861 -9.16 -3.17 -12.47
CA THR A 861 -9.47 -2.44 -13.71
C THR A 861 -8.21 -2.28 -14.56
N GLU A 862 -8.17 -2.81 -15.79
CA GLU A 862 -7.01 -2.70 -16.67
C GLU A 862 -7.06 -1.47 -17.60
N GLY A 863 -6.78 -0.29 -17.04
CA GLY A 863 -6.75 0.96 -17.79
C GLY A 863 -8.16 1.53 -17.99
N ASP A 864 -8.57 1.75 -19.23
CA ASP A 864 -9.93 2.24 -19.53
C ASP A 864 -10.99 1.11 -19.57
N ASP A 865 -10.59 -0.17 -19.46
CA ASP A 865 -11.52 -1.30 -19.38
C ASP A 865 -11.86 -1.64 -17.92
N ALA A 866 -12.91 -0.98 -17.42
CA ALA A 866 -13.40 -1.16 -16.05
C ALA A 866 -14.16 -2.48 -15.82
N ASP A 867 -14.47 -3.24 -16.87
CA ASP A 867 -15.17 -4.51 -16.77
C ASP A 867 -14.22 -5.71 -16.64
N THR A 868 -12.89 -5.54 -16.68
CA THR A 868 -11.95 -6.63 -16.33
C THR A 868 -12.12 -7.12 -14.90
N SER A 869 -12.62 -6.29 -13.98
CA SER A 869 -13.03 -6.74 -12.64
C SER A 869 -14.26 -7.65 -12.62
N LYS A 870 -14.90 -7.90 -13.77
CA LYS A 870 -15.90 -8.95 -13.99
C LYS A 870 -15.32 -10.27 -14.52
N ASN A 871 -14.00 -10.37 -14.75
CA ASN A 871 -13.37 -11.57 -15.30
C ASN A 871 -13.87 -12.86 -14.60
N PRO A 872 -14.29 -13.88 -15.37
CA PRO A 872 -14.98 -15.05 -14.83
C PRO A 872 -14.07 -15.90 -13.93
N ARG A 873 -14.70 -16.67 -13.04
CA ARG A 873 -14.08 -17.71 -12.21
C ARG A 873 -14.95 -18.95 -12.26
N GLY A 874 -14.36 -20.12 -12.50
CA GLY A 874 -15.09 -21.36 -12.77
C GLY A 874 -14.76 -21.97 -14.11
N ILE A 875 -15.75 -22.61 -14.72
CA ILE A 875 -15.59 -23.39 -15.96
C ILE A 875 -16.07 -22.53 -17.14
N ARG A 876 -15.18 -22.26 -18.10
CA ARG A 876 -15.49 -21.53 -19.35
C ARG A 876 -15.77 -22.44 -20.55
N GLY A 877 -15.47 -23.73 -20.44
CA GLY A 877 -15.81 -24.69 -21.48
C GLY A 877 -15.85 -26.12 -20.95
N PHE A 878 -16.78 -26.93 -21.46
CA PHE A 878 -16.85 -28.36 -21.16
C PHE A 878 -17.38 -29.17 -22.36
N ALA A 879 -16.71 -30.27 -22.71
CA ALA A 879 -17.09 -31.12 -23.85
C ALA A 879 -16.57 -32.56 -23.66
N LEU A 880 -17.39 -33.56 -24.00
CA LEU A 880 -17.01 -34.99 -23.99
C LEU A 880 -16.63 -35.47 -25.38
N PHE A 881 -15.65 -36.36 -25.48
CA PHE A 881 -15.15 -36.89 -26.76
C PHE A 881 -15.01 -38.42 -26.75
N ASP A 882 -15.11 -39.03 -27.94
CA ASP A 882 -14.87 -40.47 -28.15
C ASP A 882 -13.38 -40.81 -28.37
N GLY A 883 -13.10 -42.08 -28.71
CA GLY A 883 -11.72 -42.56 -28.97
C GLY A 883 -11.12 -42.12 -30.30
N GLU A 884 -11.95 -41.55 -31.18
CA GLU A 884 -11.62 -41.05 -32.50
C GLU A 884 -11.48 -39.51 -32.49
N GLY A 885 -11.85 -38.86 -31.39
CA GLY A 885 -11.78 -37.41 -31.18
C GLY A 885 -13.03 -36.65 -31.64
N ALA A 886 -14.17 -37.33 -31.83
CA ALA A 886 -15.44 -36.68 -32.16
C ALA A 886 -16.20 -36.23 -30.90
N LEU A 887 -16.91 -35.11 -31.02
CA LEU A 887 -17.71 -34.49 -29.95
C LEU A 887 -18.96 -35.33 -29.64
N LEU A 888 -19.19 -35.60 -28.35
CA LEU A 888 -20.34 -36.35 -27.83
C LEU A 888 -21.38 -35.40 -27.20
N GLU A 889 -22.21 -34.82 -28.07
CA GLU A 889 -23.31 -33.92 -27.68
C GLU A 889 -24.41 -34.63 -26.87
N GLY A 890 -25.12 -33.87 -26.01
CA GLY A 890 -26.33 -34.34 -25.33
C GLY A 890 -26.13 -35.38 -24.23
N ARG A 891 -24.89 -35.60 -23.76
CA ARG A 891 -24.55 -36.53 -22.66
C ARG A 891 -24.76 -35.93 -21.26
N TRP A 892 -24.59 -34.62 -21.11
CA TRP A 892 -24.71 -33.90 -19.83
C TRP A 892 -26.17 -33.78 -19.39
N ARG A 893 -26.47 -34.19 -18.14
CA ARG A 893 -27.78 -34.03 -17.51
C ARG A 893 -27.92 -32.64 -16.90
N ASP A 894 -26.98 -32.31 -16.04
CA ASP A 894 -26.95 -31.10 -15.21
C ASP A 894 -25.52 -30.84 -14.71
N TRP A 895 -25.33 -29.64 -14.16
CA TRP A 895 -24.14 -29.27 -13.41
C TRP A 895 -24.58 -28.76 -12.03
N LYS A 896 -23.74 -28.98 -11.04
CA LYS A 896 -23.86 -28.47 -9.67
C LYS A 896 -22.64 -27.61 -9.34
N VAL A 897 -22.82 -26.62 -8.47
CA VAL A 897 -21.76 -25.71 -7.99
C VAL A 897 -21.90 -25.46 -6.50
N GLN A 898 -20.77 -25.37 -5.80
CA GLN A 898 -20.71 -25.07 -4.37
C GLN A 898 -19.44 -24.31 -4.00
N GLY A 899 -19.60 -23.05 -3.57
CA GLY A 899 -18.60 -22.29 -2.82
C GLY A 899 -18.90 -22.33 -1.32
N LYS A 900 -18.54 -21.26 -0.59
CA LYS A 900 -18.89 -21.10 0.84
C LYS A 900 -20.40 -21.18 1.10
N VAL A 901 -20.80 -21.53 2.33
CA VAL A 901 -22.22 -21.67 2.72
C VAL A 901 -22.97 -20.37 2.45
N GLY A 902 -24.11 -20.44 1.74
CA GLY A 902 -24.98 -19.30 1.46
C GLY A 902 -24.44 -18.24 0.48
N GLY A 903 -23.20 -18.36 -0.01
CA GLY A 903 -22.59 -17.37 -0.92
C GLY A 903 -22.49 -15.95 -0.35
N TYR A 904 -22.23 -14.95 -1.18
CA TYR A 904 -22.10 -13.56 -0.72
C TYR A 904 -23.38 -12.99 -0.09
N GLN A 905 -24.57 -13.52 -0.41
CA GLN A 905 -25.83 -13.10 0.22
C GLN A 905 -25.99 -13.71 1.63
N GLY A 906 -25.82 -15.02 1.74
CA GLY A 906 -26.21 -15.81 2.93
C GLY A 906 -25.09 -16.18 3.91
N PHE A 907 -23.82 -15.86 3.63
CA PHE A 907 -22.67 -16.37 4.41
C PHE A 907 -22.82 -16.25 5.94
N PRO A 908 -22.49 -17.29 6.72
CA PRO A 908 -22.72 -17.32 8.16
C PRO A 908 -21.70 -16.48 8.96
N ASP A 909 -20.42 -16.44 8.57
CA ASP A 909 -19.42 -15.62 9.27
C ASP A 909 -19.50 -14.14 8.89
N LYS A 910 -20.47 -13.44 9.48
CA LYS A 910 -20.58 -11.98 9.35
C LYS A 910 -19.42 -11.23 10.03
N LEU A 911 -18.74 -11.82 11.01
CA LEU A 911 -17.60 -11.19 11.68
C LEU A 911 -16.40 -11.09 10.74
N ARG A 912 -15.92 -12.21 10.20
CA ARG A 912 -14.74 -12.27 9.32
C ARG A 912 -15.03 -11.87 7.88
N SER A 913 -16.27 -11.47 7.60
CA SER A 913 -16.72 -10.94 6.31
C SER A 913 -16.71 -11.98 5.19
N VAL A 914 -17.15 -11.53 4.01
CA VAL A 914 -17.41 -12.35 2.83
C VAL A 914 -16.15 -13.04 2.26
N PHE A 915 -14.95 -12.57 2.62
CA PHE A 915 -13.66 -13.03 2.09
C PHE A 915 -13.05 -14.25 2.82
N ASN A 916 -13.46 -14.54 4.07
CA ASN A 916 -12.73 -15.46 4.94
C ASN A 916 -12.90 -16.96 4.60
N GLU A 917 -14.01 -17.33 3.96
CA GLU A 917 -14.41 -18.72 3.73
C GLU A 917 -14.49 -19.03 2.23
N GLY A 918 -13.97 -20.19 1.84
CA GLY A 918 -14.17 -20.86 0.56
C GLY A 918 -15.16 -22.02 0.62
N GLY A 919 -15.17 -22.81 -0.45
CA GLY A 919 -16.07 -23.94 -0.65
C GLY A 919 -15.59 -25.30 -0.20
N LEU A 920 -14.39 -25.46 0.37
CA LEU A 920 -13.90 -26.78 0.79
C LEU A 920 -14.79 -27.35 1.89
N TYR A 921 -15.07 -28.66 1.88
CA TYR A 921 -16.06 -29.28 2.76
C TYR A 921 -15.86 -28.96 4.26
N GLY A 922 -14.62 -28.88 4.73
CA GLY A 922 -14.30 -28.45 6.09
C GLY A 922 -14.56 -26.97 6.38
N GLU A 923 -14.38 -26.08 5.40
CA GLU A 923 -14.82 -24.68 5.51
C GLU A 923 -16.34 -24.61 5.62
N ARG A 924 -17.06 -25.34 4.77
CA ARG A 924 -18.53 -25.37 4.76
C ARG A 924 -19.14 -25.95 6.04
N LEU A 925 -18.36 -26.68 6.86
CA LEU A 925 -18.76 -27.18 8.17
C LEU A 925 -18.25 -26.34 9.36
N GLY A 926 -17.48 -25.27 9.12
CA GLY A 926 -16.89 -24.45 10.18
C GLY A 926 -15.71 -25.11 10.91
N TRP A 927 -15.02 -26.09 10.31
CA TRP A 927 -13.89 -26.81 10.94
C TRP A 927 -12.69 -25.92 11.27
N HIS A 928 -12.59 -24.74 10.64
CA HIS A 928 -11.57 -23.73 10.91
C HIS A 928 -11.83 -22.93 12.19
N LEU A 929 -13.05 -22.96 12.75
CA LEU A 929 -13.51 -22.05 13.80
C LEU A 929 -13.05 -22.47 15.21
N PRO A 930 -12.80 -21.49 16.11
CA PRO A 930 -12.60 -21.77 17.54
C PRO A 930 -13.81 -22.49 18.13
N GLY A 931 -13.57 -23.60 18.84
CA GLY A 931 -14.64 -24.35 19.51
C GLY A 931 -15.48 -25.24 18.60
N PHE A 932 -15.05 -25.52 17.36
CA PHE A 932 -15.57 -26.65 16.59
C PHE A 932 -15.50 -27.95 17.41
N ALA A 933 -16.52 -28.80 17.31
CA ALA A 933 -16.68 -30.00 18.15
C ALA A 933 -16.72 -31.28 17.31
N GLY A 934 -16.16 -32.38 17.85
CA GLY A 934 -16.07 -33.67 17.17
C GLY A 934 -14.73 -33.94 16.47
N PHE A 935 -13.79 -32.97 16.47
CA PHE A 935 -12.42 -33.20 15.98
C PHE A 935 -11.70 -34.31 16.77
N ASP A 936 -12.09 -34.56 18.02
CA ASP A 936 -11.60 -35.66 18.86
C ASP A 936 -11.90 -37.06 18.29
N THR A 937 -12.85 -37.14 17.35
CA THR A 937 -13.19 -38.38 16.61
C THR A 937 -12.44 -38.55 15.28
N TRP A 938 -11.68 -37.52 14.85
CA TRP A 938 -10.90 -37.54 13.62
C TRP A 938 -9.70 -38.50 13.72
N THR A 939 -9.10 -38.84 12.58
CA THR A 939 -7.91 -39.70 12.59
C THR A 939 -6.69 -38.88 13.04
N ARG A 940 -5.65 -39.57 13.51
CA ARG A 940 -4.36 -38.92 13.82
C ARG A 940 -3.41 -39.11 12.63
N PRO A 941 -2.67 -38.07 12.21
CA PRO A 941 -1.56 -38.22 11.27
C PRO A 941 -0.56 -39.29 11.73
N SER A 942 0.10 -39.94 10.77
CA SER A 942 1.14 -40.95 11.01
C SER A 942 2.38 -40.37 11.71
N GLU A 943 2.64 -39.06 11.53
CA GLU A 943 3.66 -38.29 12.23
C GLU A 943 3.09 -36.92 12.63
N GLN A 944 3.44 -36.42 13.83
CA GLN A 944 2.91 -35.16 14.34
C GLN A 944 3.59 -33.95 13.66
N GLY A 945 2.80 -32.88 13.43
CA GLY A 945 3.21 -31.68 12.70
C GLY A 945 3.67 -31.90 11.25
N LEU A 946 3.44 -33.08 10.69
CA LEU A 946 3.59 -33.38 9.27
C LEU A 946 2.22 -33.29 8.59
N LEU A 947 2.04 -32.25 7.78
CA LEU A 947 0.87 -32.07 6.94
C LEU A 947 1.15 -32.82 5.62
N ALA A 948 0.65 -34.06 5.49
CA ALA A 948 0.97 -34.91 4.35
C ALA A 948 -0.21 -35.80 3.90
N MET A 949 -0.27 -36.06 2.59
CA MET A 949 -1.28 -36.92 1.95
C MET A 949 -0.62 -37.78 0.86
N ASP A 950 -0.88 -39.08 0.88
CA ASP A 950 -0.29 -40.04 -0.07
C ASP A 950 -0.90 -39.98 -1.50
N GLN A 951 -2.06 -39.33 -1.66
CA GLN A 951 -2.89 -39.32 -2.87
C GLN A 951 -3.51 -37.93 -3.12
N PRO A 952 -3.98 -37.63 -4.35
CA PRO A 952 -4.60 -36.34 -4.68
C PRO A 952 -5.94 -36.17 -3.95
N GLY A 953 -6.19 -34.96 -3.47
CA GLY A 953 -7.42 -34.61 -2.75
C GLY A 953 -7.19 -33.44 -1.79
N VAL A 954 -8.21 -33.12 -1.00
CA VAL A 954 -8.13 -32.07 0.03
C VAL A 954 -8.35 -32.69 1.40
N GLY A 955 -7.36 -32.58 2.28
CA GLY A 955 -7.45 -32.94 3.69
C GLY A 955 -7.56 -31.70 4.57
N PHE A 956 -8.03 -31.89 5.79
CA PHE A 956 -8.10 -30.83 6.80
C PHE A 956 -7.34 -31.26 8.05
N PHE A 957 -6.30 -30.49 8.39
CA PHE A 957 -5.46 -30.70 9.57
C PHE A 957 -5.84 -29.70 10.65
N LEU A 958 -5.94 -30.16 11.90
CA LEU A 958 -6.30 -29.31 13.04
C LEU A 958 -5.42 -29.65 14.25
N THR A 959 -5.01 -28.62 15.00
CA THR A 959 -4.42 -28.75 16.34
C THR A 959 -4.80 -27.57 17.24
N HIS A 960 -4.48 -27.68 18.52
CA HIS A 960 -4.68 -26.64 19.52
C HIS A 960 -3.39 -26.38 20.30
N PHE A 961 -3.10 -25.12 20.60
CA PHE A 961 -1.92 -24.75 21.37
C PHE A 961 -2.17 -23.55 22.29
N ASP A 962 -1.59 -23.57 23.49
CA ASP A 962 -1.66 -22.44 24.42
C ASP A 962 -0.49 -21.47 24.23
N LEU A 963 -0.73 -20.18 24.45
CA LEU A 963 0.30 -19.16 24.65
C LEU A 963 0.15 -18.56 26.06
N ASP A 964 1.29 -18.31 26.70
CA ASP A 964 1.42 -17.58 27.98
C ASP A 964 2.47 -16.48 27.81
N ILE A 965 2.11 -15.48 27.01
CA ILE A 965 2.93 -14.30 26.70
C ILE A 965 2.46 -13.14 27.60
N SER A 966 3.42 -12.57 28.31
CA SER A 966 3.20 -11.43 29.21
C SER A 966 2.62 -10.22 28.47
N GLU A 967 1.64 -9.56 29.09
CA GLU A 967 1.06 -8.28 28.63
C GLU A 967 2.08 -7.12 28.54
N PHE A 968 3.30 -7.33 29.03
CA PHE A 968 4.40 -6.37 28.94
C PHE A 968 5.28 -6.56 27.69
N LEU A 969 5.02 -7.57 26.85
CA LEU A 969 5.77 -7.83 25.63
C LEU A 969 4.93 -7.60 24.38
N ASP A 970 5.42 -6.78 23.44
CA ASP A 970 5.01 -6.91 22.04
C ASP A 970 5.90 -8.02 21.44
N VAL A 971 5.28 -9.11 21.02
CA VAL A 971 5.95 -10.27 20.42
C VAL A 971 5.40 -10.40 19.02
N HIS A 972 6.27 -10.52 18.02
CA HIS A 972 5.84 -10.71 16.64
C HIS A 972 5.99 -12.19 16.30
N LEU A 973 4.92 -12.80 15.83
CA LEU A 973 4.85 -14.24 15.53
C LEU A 973 4.46 -14.48 14.07
N SER A 974 5.08 -15.50 13.48
CA SER A 974 4.74 -16.00 12.14
C SER A 974 4.56 -17.50 12.16
N PHE A 975 3.74 -18.00 11.23
CA PHE A 975 3.74 -19.41 10.84
C PHE A 975 4.64 -19.60 9.62
N GLU A 976 5.58 -20.53 9.70
CA GLU A 976 6.60 -20.80 8.68
C GLU A 976 6.46 -22.24 8.18
N PHE A 977 6.16 -22.40 6.89
CA PHE A 977 6.12 -23.70 6.21
C PHE A 977 7.53 -24.12 5.77
N ASP A 978 7.82 -25.42 5.76
CA ASP A 978 9.10 -25.95 5.26
C ASP A 978 9.28 -25.63 3.76
N ASP A 979 10.04 -24.56 3.48
CA ASP A 979 10.34 -24.10 2.12
C ASP A 979 11.57 -24.83 1.56
N ALA A 980 11.35 -26.07 1.11
CA ALA A 980 12.36 -26.92 0.49
C ALA A 980 12.73 -26.39 -0.91
N GLY A 981 13.45 -25.26 -0.99
CA GLY A 981 13.75 -24.45 -2.19
C GLY A 981 14.56 -25.11 -3.33
N ALA A 982 14.64 -26.44 -3.38
CA ALA A 982 15.07 -27.22 -4.53
C ALA A 982 13.96 -28.15 -5.07
N ASP A 983 13.06 -28.64 -4.21
CA ASP A 983 12.01 -29.63 -4.51
C ASP A 983 10.62 -29.01 -4.25
N ARG A 984 10.20 -28.11 -5.15
CA ARG A 984 8.89 -27.45 -5.09
C ARG A 984 7.74 -28.45 -5.33
N GLN A 985 7.11 -28.89 -4.24
CA GLN A 985 5.98 -29.82 -4.28
C GLN A 985 4.68 -29.12 -4.73
N PRO A 986 3.85 -29.76 -5.58
CA PRO A 986 2.53 -29.25 -5.95
C PRO A 986 1.49 -29.54 -4.87
N TYR A 987 1.45 -28.67 -3.86
CA TYR A 987 0.31 -28.54 -2.95
C TYR A 987 -0.15 -27.09 -2.81
N ARG A 988 -1.40 -26.93 -2.36
CA ARG A 988 -1.90 -25.69 -1.76
C ARG A 988 -2.20 -25.90 -0.30
N ALA A 989 -1.97 -24.89 0.53
CA ALA A 989 -2.38 -24.91 1.92
C ALA A 989 -3.00 -23.57 2.34
N PHE A 990 -4.20 -23.63 2.93
CA PHE A 990 -4.95 -22.48 3.43
C PHE A 990 -4.83 -22.46 4.95
N LEU A 991 -4.16 -21.46 5.49
CA LEU A 991 -3.79 -21.33 6.91
C LEU A 991 -4.89 -20.59 7.67
N PHE A 992 -5.54 -21.27 8.62
CA PHE A 992 -6.56 -20.70 9.50
C PHE A 992 -6.07 -20.62 10.94
N VAL A 993 -6.13 -19.42 11.52
CA VAL A 993 -5.75 -19.16 12.93
C VAL A 993 -6.95 -18.56 13.65
N ASN A 994 -7.47 -19.26 14.66
CA ASN A 994 -8.70 -18.90 15.36
C ASN A 994 -9.86 -18.52 14.40
N GLY A 995 -10.01 -19.28 13.32
CA GLY A 995 -11.02 -19.07 12.28
C GLY A 995 -10.68 -18.06 11.18
N TRP A 996 -9.61 -17.27 11.32
CA TRP A 996 -9.19 -16.31 10.31
C TRP A 996 -8.26 -16.95 9.27
N MET A 997 -8.57 -16.86 7.98
CA MET A 997 -7.66 -17.28 6.91
C MET A 997 -6.48 -16.28 6.80
N MET A 998 -5.34 -16.61 7.38
CA MET A 998 -4.15 -15.75 7.46
C MET A 998 -3.04 -16.14 6.47
N GLY A 999 -3.30 -17.02 5.50
CA GLY A 999 -2.31 -17.42 4.51
C GLY A 999 -2.82 -18.36 3.43
N GLU A 1000 -2.39 -18.15 2.20
CA GLU A 1000 -2.41 -19.15 1.14
C GLU A 1000 -0.97 -19.50 0.72
N ARG A 1001 -0.64 -20.80 0.71
CA ARG A 1001 0.68 -21.32 0.35
C ARG A 1001 0.59 -22.11 -0.96
N VAL A 1002 0.92 -21.47 -2.08
CA VAL A 1002 1.07 -22.12 -3.41
C VAL A 1002 2.49 -22.67 -3.55
N ALA A 1003 2.70 -23.91 -3.14
CA ALA A 1003 4.05 -24.46 -2.90
C ALA A 1003 4.87 -24.74 -4.17
N ASN A 1004 4.21 -25.02 -5.29
CA ASN A 1004 4.86 -25.18 -6.59
C ASN A 1004 5.32 -23.85 -7.22
N LEU A 1005 4.86 -22.70 -6.70
CA LEU A 1005 5.09 -21.39 -7.29
C LEU A 1005 5.92 -20.48 -6.39
N GLY A 1006 5.42 -20.16 -5.18
CA GLY A 1006 6.00 -19.13 -4.31
C GLY A 1006 5.68 -17.69 -4.76
N PRO A 1007 6.17 -16.68 -4.02
CA PRO A 1007 7.31 -16.77 -3.09
C PRO A 1007 6.93 -17.08 -1.64
N GLN A 1008 5.74 -16.71 -1.16
CA GLN A 1008 5.45 -16.72 0.28
C GLN A 1008 5.45 -18.14 0.89
N SER A 1009 6.30 -18.33 1.90
CA SER A 1009 6.38 -19.53 2.76
C SER A 1009 6.23 -19.21 4.26
N LYS A 1010 6.23 -17.93 4.62
CA LYS A 1010 6.11 -17.42 5.99
C LYS A 1010 4.98 -16.40 6.09
N PHE A 1011 4.15 -16.53 7.13
CA PHE A 1011 2.87 -15.83 7.29
C PHE A 1011 2.80 -15.19 8.69
N PRO A 1012 3.05 -13.89 8.83
CA PRO A 1012 2.86 -13.16 10.08
C PRO A 1012 1.41 -13.21 10.55
N VAL A 1013 1.19 -13.41 11.85
CA VAL A 1013 -0.15 -13.36 12.45
C VAL A 1013 -0.11 -12.52 13.72
N GLN A 1014 -0.90 -11.45 13.72
CA GLN A 1014 -0.85 -10.43 14.76
C GLN A 1014 -1.54 -10.90 16.05
N ALA A 1015 -1.05 -10.41 17.20
CA ALA A 1015 -1.78 -10.51 18.47
C ALA A 1015 -3.21 -9.97 18.32
N GLY A 1016 -4.18 -10.57 19.01
CA GLY A 1016 -5.62 -10.33 18.82
C GLY A 1016 -6.26 -11.34 17.86
N ILE A 1017 -5.60 -11.65 16.73
CA ILE A 1017 -5.94 -12.85 15.94
C ILE A 1017 -5.39 -14.10 16.65
N LEU A 1018 -4.14 -14.03 17.12
CA LEU A 1018 -3.61 -14.92 18.13
C LEU A 1018 -3.96 -14.41 19.54
N ASP A 1019 -4.50 -15.29 20.39
CA ASP A 1019 -4.59 -15.03 21.82
C ASP A 1019 -3.26 -15.36 22.49
N TYR A 1020 -2.66 -14.37 23.11
CA TYR A 1020 -1.35 -14.47 23.75
C TYR A 1020 -1.44 -14.99 25.19
N GLN A 1021 -2.64 -15.18 25.74
CA GLN A 1021 -2.88 -15.64 27.12
C GLN A 1021 -3.95 -16.75 27.20
N GLY A 1022 -3.96 -17.65 26.21
CA GLY A 1022 -4.92 -18.75 26.14
C GLY A 1022 -4.75 -19.67 24.94
N THR A 1023 -5.70 -20.59 24.78
CA THR A 1023 -5.70 -21.63 23.74
C THR A 1023 -6.07 -21.08 22.36
N ASN A 1024 -5.27 -21.39 21.36
CA ASN A 1024 -5.48 -21.07 19.95
C ASN A 1024 -5.85 -22.33 19.17
N THR A 1025 -6.80 -22.22 18.24
CA THR A 1025 -7.10 -23.24 17.22
C THR A 1025 -6.29 -22.94 15.98
N LEU A 1026 -5.48 -23.91 15.53
CA LEU A 1026 -4.76 -23.88 14.26
C LEU A 1026 -5.39 -24.91 13.33
N ALA A 1027 -5.82 -24.46 12.16
CA ALA A 1027 -6.36 -25.31 11.11
C ALA A 1027 -5.62 -25.05 9.79
N VAL A 1028 -5.40 -26.11 9.02
CA VAL A 1028 -4.82 -26.02 7.67
C VAL A 1028 -5.60 -26.93 6.74
N ALA A 1029 -6.31 -26.34 5.76
CA ALA A 1029 -6.79 -27.11 4.62
C ALA A 1029 -5.61 -27.36 3.69
N PHE A 1030 -5.35 -28.61 3.33
CA PHE A 1030 -4.18 -29.04 2.59
C PHE A 1030 -4.59 -29.84 1.35
N TRP A 1031 -4.22 -29.36 0.17
CA TRP A 1031 -4.62 -29.92 -1.12
C TRP A 1031 -3.41 -30.51 -1.81
N ASN A 1032 -3.34 -31.84 -1.88
CA ASN A 1032 -2.39 -32.55 -2.74
C ASN A 1032 -2.93 -32.56 -4.18
N MET A 1033 -2.16 -31.98 -5.11
CA MET A 1033 -2.55 -31.81 -6.52
C MET A 1033 -2.06 -32.93 -7.45
N GLU A 1034 -1.29 -33.92 -6.98
CA GLU A 1034 -0.66 -34.93 -7.83
C GLU A 1034 -0.74 -36.37 -7.26
N PRO A 1035 -0.62 -37.44 -8.08
CA PRO A 1035 -0.78 -38.82 -7.64
C PRO A 1035 0.51 -39.39 -7.01
N VAL A 1036 1.13 -38.60 -6.14
CA VAL A 1036 2.36 -38.91 -5.40
C VAL A 1036 2.22 -38.46 -3.94
N PRO A 1037 2.96 -39.07 -2.99
CA PRO A 1037 3.00 -38.58 -1.61
C PRO A 1037 3.60 -37.17 -1.56
N ILE A 1038 2.86 -36.25 -0.95
CA ILE A 1038 3.24 -34.85 -0.77
C ILE A 1038 3.06 -34.45 0.69
N GLY A 1039 3.98 -33.65 1.23
CA GLY A 1039 3.85 -33.12 2.57
C GLY A 1039 4.84 -32.03 2.96
N THR A 1040 4.49 -31.30 4.02
CA THR A 1040 5.27 -30.20 4.59
C THR A 1040 5.10 -30.17 6.12
N ARG A 1041 5.94 -29.39 6.81
CA ARG A 1041 5.73 -29.05 8.22
C ARG A 1041 5.46 -27.56 8.35
N ILE A 1042 4.76 -27.21 9.41
CA ILE A 1042 4.50 -25.84 9.82
C ILE A 1042 5.12 -25.59 11.20
N LYS A 1043 5.76 -24.44 11.39
CA LYS A 1043 6.37 -24.02 12.66
C LYS A 1043 5.79 -22.68 13.07
N LEU A 1044 5.61 -22.46 14.38
CA LEU A 1044 5.46 -21.12 14.93
C LEU A 1044 6.87 -20.56 15.18
N VAL A 1045 7.12 -19.31 14.82
CA VAL A 1045 8.42 -18.65 15.00
C VAL A 1045 8.25 -17.23 15.53
N ILE A 1046 9.25 -16.75 16.27
CA ILE A 1046 9.33 -15.37 16.77
C ILE A 1046 10.14 -14.53 15.78
N ASP A 1047 9.57 -13.40 15.35
CA ASP A 1047 10.21 -12.42 14.48
C ASP A 1047 10.82 -11.24 15.26
N GLY A 1048 10.34 -11.00 16.48
CA GLY A 1048 10.85 -9.96 17.37
C GLY A 1048 10.16 -9.94 18.73
N VAL A 1049 10.82 -9.34 19.73
CA VAL A 1049 10.34 -9.20 21.12
C VAL A 1049 10.76 -7.84 21.68
N TRP A 1050 9.80 -7.09 22.23
CA TRP A 1050 10.07 -5.80 22.87
C TRP A 1050 9.30 -5.67 24.19
N ASP A 1051 9.94 -5.12 25.22
CA ASP A 1051 9.27 -4.69 26.44
C ASP A 1051 8.45 -3.43 26.13
N SER A 1052 7.14 -3.59 25.96
CA SER A 1052 6.28 -2.66 25.22
C SER A 1052 5.22 -1.98 26.09
N ALA A 1053 4.94 -0.71 25.82
CA ALA A 1053 3.83 0.01 26.46
C ALA A 1053 2.45 -0.34 25.88
N LEU A 1054 2.38 -1.22 24.87
CA LEU A 1054 1.14 -1.61 24.19
C LEU A 1054 0.11 -2.26 25.13
N GLY A 1055 0.57 -3.04 26.12
CA GLY A 1055 -0.30 -3.79 27.02
C GLY A 1055 -0.89 -5.05 26.38
N ARG A 1056 -1.84 -5.69 27.07
CA ARG A 1056 -2.58 -6.85 26.54
C ARG A 1056 -3.41 -6.42 25.32
N VAL A 1057 -3.18 -7.07 24.18
CA VAL A 1057 -4.04 -6.96 23.00
C VAL A 1057 -5.29 -7.84 23.22
N PRO A 1058 -6.52 -7.28 23.21
CA PRO A 1058 -7.75 -8.06 23.37
C PRO A 1058 -8.07 -8.94 22.17
N VAL A 1059 -8.88 -9.96 22.42
CA VAL A 1059 -9.42 -10.96 21.46
C VAL A 1059 -10.95 -10.93 21.39
N GLU A 1060 -11.55 -10.16 22.30
CA GLU A 1060 -12.96 -9.87 22.45
C GLU A 1060 -13.51 -9.29 21.13
N GLY A 1061 -14.58 -9.89 20.60
CA GLY A 1061 -15.14 -9.51 19.30
C GLY A 1061 -14.34 -9.94 18.06
N LEU A 1062 -13.17 -10.59 18.21
CA LEU A 1062 -12.41 -11.20 17.09
C LEU A 1062 -12.71 -12.69 16.88
N GLY A 1063 -13.83 -13.16 17.43
CA GLY A 1063 -14.44 -14.45 17.10
C GLY A 1063 -13.95 -15.63 17.93
N LYS A 1064 -13.16 -15.37 18.98
CA LYS A 1064 -12.66 -16.39 19.92
C LYS A 1064 -13.73 -16.87 20.91
N GLU A 1065 -14.61 -15.98 21.37
CA GLU A 1065 -15.64 -16.29 22.38
C GLU A 1065 -16.83 -17.06 21.81
N GLY A 1066 -16.63 -18.34 21.49
CA GLY A 1066 -17.73 -19.25 21.13
C GLY A 1066 -18.46 -18.90 19.83
N TYR A 1067 -17.84 -18.12 18.93
CA TYR A 1067 -18.36 -17.85 17.58
C TYR A 1067 -18.12 -19.07 16.67
N ALA A 1068 -18.78 -20.17 17.03
CA ALA A 1068 -18.81 -21.42 16.29
C ALA A 1068 -20.18 -21.56 15.62
N TRP A 1069 -20.25 -21.28 14.32
CA TRP A 1069 -21.35 -21.73 13.49
C TRP A 1069 -21.01 -23.13 12.94
N THR A 1070 -22.01 -23.98 12.76
CA THR A 1070 -21.86 -25.26 12.04
C THR A 1070 -23.06 -25.45 11.13
N ALA A 1071 -22.82 -25.78 9.85
CA ALA A 1071 -23.90 -26.24 8.99
C ALA A 1071 -24.33 -27.64 9.44
N SER A 1072 -25.64 -27.86 9.55
CA SER A 1072 -26.18 -29.23 9.54
C SER A 1072 -25.89 -29.88 8.18
N ARG A 1073 -25.73 -31.20 8.14
CA ARG A 1073 -25.65 -31.94 6.86
C ARG A 1073 -26.83 -31.68 5.93
N ASP A 1074 -27.99 -31.32 6.48
CA ASP A 1074 -29.20 -30.96 5.71
C ASP A 1074 -29.13 -29.56 5.07
N VAL A 1075 -28.00 -28.85 5.19
CA VAL A 1075 -27.72 -27.51 4.63
C VAL A 1075 -26.51 -27.54 3.67
N LEU A 1076 -25.87 -28.70 3.49
CA LEU A 1076 -24.71 -28.94 2.60
C LEU A 1076 -25.03 -29.95 1.48
#